data_AF-A0A380KBQ9-F1
#
_entry.id   AF-A0A380KBQ9-F1
#
_cell.length_a   1.000
_cell.length_b   1.000
_cell.length_c   1.000
_cell.angle_alpha   90.00
_cell.angle_beta   90.00
_cell.angle_gamma   90.00
#
_symmetry.space_group_name_H-M   'P 1'
#
loop_
_entity.id
_entity.type
_entity.pdbx_description
1 polymer ?
#
loop_
_entity_poly.entity_id
_entity_poly.type
_entity_poly.pdbx_seq_one_letter_code
_entity_poly.pdbx_strand_id
1 'polypeptide(L)'
;MNQKEQLYSQFDKFPKVVIERLIPEVLNESDSLIKQIEEKISDYYRSTLIYLINEKRINGTLVGETAELRYDFFNNVLCRNGTILDEIEERFPKINQRVFISIKHYLDLLNCVKKHFVSDFLELKKLKFLKSNDESPDLNVLDIKVTGDIHNGSGVCILDYNRQKLVYKKKSSRPNILLKELDSQASNYLKKEIRFIPDFLDKNEYFWEVFVESKPVSSLKEANEFYKRMGYLLVYSYILNISDLHFENLISHSIQPILVDAETVFSTNPYETVAENDATLKIVENSRNSVLSTGLLPISEADKIFGGDTSGVLGGTLIGEAKVIINHNRDDIHVEKQKYKTENQNHLPYFENNLGIKTYLNAEEYVEYIKEGFIELSKFIINNKEALKKLYLSFSDIKTRVLFRNTRDYSLVRQLLLSPVYCNQDNILFEKMSNKLTNYDSHNLCQSEVKQLLNMDIPYFYVCASDINVKDKDGNTNIWKLKKSSLSDTIEKLEKFDLDTMEEQLDLVEFSIKTPNALYSTELQESYKIFQNSNSNHSILFTGINTIVDTILKNEKFSKLDGSTNWLTLKVTDYDAFQLEPMDSSIYEGIAGLSIALCEVYKLVDDDRQQRIYNCLRRIFMTLMKAYYSTQNQSYYVGKLGILSAMIRIQSITGQEIPVSIFDINNKYILDLNVQSADFLSSFPSEIVALRNSNVSIGNLQQSFEKLVDLKIISEDYIAWDKLESNNVSLAHGNLGIELGLLYLAVALNSSEAVELFYQATNFDSHQKLSNGWIDKRNNSTSANWCHGSTGVLAARLAQLQLDKKFHIISKTKRSELEADMKHAASQIIEIGFDMTNFSICHGTSGNLLALSYYCSYLSGNEREELEKILDIEYRKLHSFGLENGWMCSFNTKYNVYGIMNGLSGILYSTAKYLKKDDSLDILIPTL
;
A
#
# COMPACT_ATOMS: atom_id res chain seq x y z
N MET A 1 -20.80 -2.99 34.82
CA MET A 1 -19.42 -2.48 34.74
C MET A 1 -19.09 -2.22 33.29
N ASN A 2 -18.50 -1.06 32.98
CA ASN A 2 -17.89 -0.84 31.67
C ASN A 2 -16.70 -1.81 31.50
N GLN A 3 -16.32 -2.20 30.28
CA GLN A 3 -15.19 -3.09 29.99
C GLN A 3 -13.90 -2.67 30.72
N LYS A 4 -13.65 -1.35 30.85
CA LYS A 4 -12.51 -0.83 31.62
C LYS A 4 -12.58 -1.21 33.10
N GLU A 5 -13.74 -1.10 33.73
CA GLU A 5 -13.91 -1.47 35.14
C GLU A 5 -13.75 -2.98 35.32
N GLN A 6 -14.22 -3.79 34.37
CA GLN A 6 -14.01 -5.24 34.36
C GLN A 6 -12.54 -5.62 34.18
N LEU A 7 -11.79 -4.86 33.39
CA LEU A 7 -10.36 -5.08 33.18
C LEU A 7 -9.53 -4.84 34.46
N TYR A 8 -9.78 -3.75 35.17
CA TYR A 8 -8.98 -3.33 36.34
C TYR A 8 -9.52 -3.80 37.70
N SER A 9 -10.70 -4.42 37.73
CA SER A 9 -11.17 -5.15 38.92
C SER A 9 -10.48 -6.52 39.10
N GLN A 10 -9.75 -6.98 38.08
CA GLN A 10 -9.00 -8.23 38.15
C GLN A 10 -7.62 -8.03 38.79
N PHE A 11 -7.19 -9.02 39.57
CA PHE A 11 -5.95 -9.01 40.33
C PHE A 11 -5.76 -7.74 41.18
N ASP A 12 -6.86 -7.13 41.64
CA ASP A 12 -6.90 -5.79 42.26
C ASP A 12 -6.11 -5.68 43.57
N LYS A 13 -5.74 -6.82 44.20
CA LYS A 13 -4.88 -6.82 45.39
C LYS A 13 -3.42 -6.68 45.05
N PHE A 14 -2.99 -7.14 43.87
CA PHE A 14 -1.59 -7.16 43.49
C PHE A 14 -0.99 -5.75 43.34
N PRO A 15 -1.62 -4.79 42.60
CA PRO A 15 -1.10 -3.44 42.48
C PRO A 15 -0.90 -2.72 43.83
N LYS A 16 -1.79 -2.96 44.80
CA LYS A 16 -1.71 -2.37 46.15
C LYS A 16 -0.47 -2.83 46.89
N VAL A 17 -0.20 -4.14 46.86
CA VAL A 17 0.99 -4.71 47.50
C VAL A 17 2.28 -4.21 46.83
N VAL A 18 2.28 -4.07 45.51
CA VAL A 18 3.41 -3.46 44.78
C VAL A 18 3.65 -2.03 45.25
N ILE A 19 2.59 -1.21 45.38
CA ILE A 19 2.71 0.15 45.88
C ILE A 19 3.26 0.16 47.32
N GLU A 20 2.63 -0.57 48.22
CA GLU A 20 2.97 -0.61 49.65
C GLU A 20 4.43 -1.05 49.89
N ARG A 21 4.91 -2.05 49.16
CA ARG A 21 6.24 -2.63 49.39
C ARG A 21 7.35 -1.90 48.64
N LEU A 22 7.05 -1.35 47.46
CA LEU A 22 8.11 -1.02 46.51
C LEU A 22 8.14 0.46 46.09
N ILE A 23 7.01 1.18 46.17
CA ILE A 23 6.90 2.62 45.88
C ILE A 23 5.95 3.31 46.89
N PRO A 24 6.19 3.17 48.22
CA PRO A 24 5.27 3.65 49.25
C PRO A 24 5.05 5.17 49.22
N GLU A 25 5.94 5.93 48.60
CA GLU A 25 5.77 7.37 48.37
C GLU A 25 4.48 7.73 47.61
N VAL A 26 3.98 6.83 46.76
CA VAL A 26 2.72 7.00 46.01
C VAL A 26 1.51 7.07 46.93
N LEU A 27 1.57 6.49 48.14
CA LEU A 27 0.47 6.52 49.10
C LEU A 27 0.17 7.92 49.64
N ASN A 28 1.08 8.88 49.43
CA ASN A 28 0.88 10.29 49.80
C ASN A 28 0.21 11.12 48.69
N GLU A 29 -0.04 10.53 47.52
CA GLU A 29 -0.68 11.18 46.38
C GLU A 29 -2.22 11.13 46.48
N SER A 30 -2.90 11.84 45.57
CA SER A 30 -4.37 11.80 45.51
C SER A 30 -4.91 10.40 45.15
N ASP A 31 -6.11 10.06 45.63
CA ASP A 31 -6.78 8.79 45.30
C ASP A 31 -6.89 8.53 43.79
N SER A 32 -7.09 9.60 42.99
CA SER A 32 -7.09 9.52 41.53
C SER A 32 -5.75 9.02 41.00
N LEU A 33 -4.64 9.61 41.47
CA LEU A 33 -3.31 9.26 41.01
C LEU A 33 -2.88 7.86 41.48
N ILE A 34 -3.21 7.49 42.73
CA ILE A 34 -2.99 6.13 43.23
C ILE A 34 -3.68 5.12 42.30
N LYS A 35 -4.94 5.35 41.95
CA LYS A 35 -5.70 4.48 41.03
C LYS A 35 -5.08 4.43 39.63
N GLN A 36 -4.60 5.55 39.07
CA GLN A 36 -3.91 5.55 37.78
C GLN A 36 -2.62 4.70 37.80
N ILE A 37 -1.90 4.73 38.92
CA ILE A 37 -0.68 3.93 39.11
C ILE A 37 -1.02 2.45 39.29
N GLU A 38 -2.09 2.13 40.04
CA GLU A 38 -2.62 0.77 40.14
C GLU A 38 -3.00 0.19 38.76
N GLU A 39 -3.69 0.96 37.92
CA GLU A 39 -4.03 0.57 36.54
C GLU A 39 -2.76 0.25 35.73
N LYS A 40 -1.72 1.08 35.81
CA LYS A 40 -0.44 0.84 35.12
C LYS A 40 0.31 -0.39 35.62
N ILE A 41 0.39 -0.57 36.93
CA ILE A 41 1.00 -1.78 37.52
C ILE A 41 0.25 -3.01 37.03
N SER A 42 -1.09 -2.97 37.03
CA SER A 42 -1.93 -4.04 36.51
C SER A 42 -1.57 -4.35 35.06
N ASP A 43 -1.46 -3.33 34.19
CA ASP A 43 -1.13 -3.54 32.77
C ASP A 43 0.26 -4.13 32.53
N TYR A 44 1.26 -3.71 33.30
CA TYR A 44 2.62 -4.26 33.16
C TYR A 44 2.75 -5.70 33.66
N TYR A 45 2.11 -6.05 34.78
CA TYR A 45 2.21 -7.39 35.37
C TYR A 45 1.18 -8.38 34.84
N ARG A 46 0.18 -7.93 34.07
CA ARG A 46 -0.97 -8.76 33.66
C ARG A 46 -0.58 -10.08 33.03
N SER A 47 0.35 -10.05 32.07
CA SER A 47 0.86 -11.24 31.38
C SER A 47 1.48 -12.24 32.36
N THR A 48 2.26 -11.73 33.32
CA THR A 48 2.92 -12.51 34.36
C THR A 48 1.92 -13.10 35.36
N LEU A 49 0.92 -12.32 35.77
CA LEU A 49 -0.14 -12.79 36.67
C LEU A 49 -0.99 -13.89 36.03
N ILE A 50 -1.38 -13.71 34.75
CA ILE A 50 -2.09 -14.73 33.96
C ILE A 50 -1.22 -15.99 33.79
N TYR A 51 0.08 -15.83 33.58
CA TYR A 51 1.01 -16.96 33.50
C TYR A 51 1.07 -17.75 34.82
N LEU A 52 1.27 -17.06 35.95
CA LEU A 52 1.43 -17.68 37.27
C LEU A 52 0.15 -18.37 37.76
N ILE A 53 -1.03 -17.77 37.56
CA ILE A 53 -2.29 -18.42 37.97
C ILE A 53 -2.55 -19.70 37.17
N ASN A 54 -2.26 -19.70 35.86
CA ASN A 54 -2.42 -20.89 35.02
C ASN A 54 -1.41 -21.97 35.39
N GLU A 55 -0.16 -21.62 35.68
CA GLU A 55 0.83 -22.56 36.14
C GLU A 55 0.40 -23.22 37.46
N LYS A 56 -0.05 -22.43 38.44
CA LYS A 56 -0.55 -22.94 39.72
C LYS A 56 -1.81 -23.78 39.58
N ARG A 57 -2.70 -23.44 38.63
CA ARG A 57 -3.86 -24.25 38.26
C ARG A 57 -3.44 -25.62 37.74
N ILE A 58 -2.51 -25.65 36.77
CA ILE A 58 -2.00 -26.91 36.18
C ILE A 58 -1.29 -27.76 37.23
N ASN A 59 -0.56 -27.14 38.15
CA ASN A 59 0.15 -27.81 39.24
C ASN A 59 -0.75 -28.19 40.43
N GLY A 60 -2.03 -27.83 40.42
CA GLY A 60 -2.99 -28.16 41.48
C GLY A 60 -2.72 -27.45 42.82
N THR A 61 -2.03 -26.30 42.83
CA THR A 61 -1.63 -25.59 44.06
C THR A 61 -2.60 -24.49 44.50
N LEU A 62 -3.72 -24.29 43.77
CA LEU A 62 -4.75 -23.32 44.12
C LEU A 62 -5.85 -23.98 44.97
N VAL A 63 -6.30 -23.29 46.02
CA VAL A 63 -7.38 -23.77 46.91
C VAL A 63 -8.73 -23.28 46.40
N GLY A 64 -9.67 -24.20 46.17
CA GLY A 64 -11.06 -23.87 45.77
C GLY A 64 -11.68 -24.94 44.87
N GLU A 65 -12.97 -25.24 45.10
CA GLU A 65 -13.69 -26.26 44.33
C GLU A 65 -14.02 -25.78 42.90
N THR A 66 -14.24 -24.47 42.71
CA THR A 66 -14.54 -23.86 41.41
C THR A 66 -13.38 -23.01 40.89
N ALA A 67 -13.43 -22.67 39.60
CA ALA A 67 -12.44 -21.80 38.95
C ALA A 67 -12.38 -20.41 39.59
N GLU A 68 -13.53 -19.88 39.98
CA GLU A 68 -13.69 -18.59 40.66
C GLU A 68 -13.10 -18.62 42.07
N LEU A 69 -13.35 -19.68 42.85
CA LEU A 69 -12.78 -19.82 44.19
C LEU A 69 -11.24 -19.93 44.15
N ARG A 70 -10.70 -20.62 43.13
CA ARG A 70 -9.25 -20.73 42.94
C ARG A 70 -8.62 -19.39 42.50
N TYR A 71 -9.33 -18.60 41.70
CA TYR A 71 -8.94 -17.23 41.41
C TYR A 71 -8.99 -16.34 42.65
N ASP A 72 -10.04 -16.43 43.46
CA ASP A 72 -10.17 -15.68 44.70
C ASP A 72 -9.05 -16.03 45.68
N PHE A 73 -8.66 -17.29 45.78
CA PHE A 73 -7.48 -17.70 46.53
C PHE A 73 -6.20 -17.05 45.99
N PHE A 74 -6.00 -17.08 44.67
CA PHE A 74 -4.84 -16.42 44.03
C PHE A 74 -4.81 -14.91 44.33
N ASN A 75 -5.92 -14.19 44.14
CA ASN A 75 -5.95 -12.73 44.31
C ASN A 75 -6.01 -12.29 45.79
N ASN A 76 -6.93 -12.86 46.57
CA ASN A 76 -7.19 -12.39 47.94
C ASN A 76 -6.28 -13.00 49.01
N VAL A 77 -5.56 -14.08 48.70
CA VAL A 77 -4.57 -14.69 49.60
C VAL A 77 -3.17 -14.51 49.05
N LEU A 78 -2.85 -15.07 47.87
CA LEU A 78 -1.47 -15.09 47.38
C LEU A 78 -0.96 -13.71 46.93
N CYS A 79 -1.75 -12.95 46.16
CA CYS A 79 -1.39 -11.60 45.77
C CYS A 79 -1.40 -10.66 46.99
N ARG A 80 -2.47 -10.71 47.79
CA ARG A 80 -2.65 -9.83 48.97
C ARG A 80 -1.55 -9.97 50.02
N ASN A 81 -1.07 -11.18 50.27
CA ASN A 81 0.00 -11.41 51.25
C ASN A 81 1.41 -11.19 50.67
N GLY A 82 1.53 -10.82 49.40
CA GLY A 82 2.81 -10.57 48.73
C GLY A 82 3.52 -11.81 48.19
N THR A 83 2.98 -13.01 48.36
CA THR A 83 3.60 -14.26 47.88
C THR A 83 3.84 -14.26 46.38
N ILE A 84 2.88 -13.76 45.59
CA ILE A 84 3.07 -13.66 44.12
C ILE A 84 4.12 -12.62 43.75
N LEU A 85 4.25 -11.54 44.53
CA LEU A 85 5.30 -10.55 44.28
C LEU A 85 6.68 -11.14 44.57
N ASP A 86 6.85 -11.86 45.68
CA ASP A 86 8.10 -12.54 46.03
C ASP A 86 8.51 -13.54 44.93
N GLU A 87 7.54 -14.30 44.40
CA GLU A 87 7.77 -15.24 43.32
C GLU A 87 8.21 -14.56 42.01
N ILE A 88 7.65 -13.38 41.70
CA ILE A 88 8.07 -12.60 40.54
C ILE A 88 9.46 -12.00 40.77
N GLU A 89 9.78 -11.54 41.99
CA GLU A 89 11.12 -11.05 42.36
C GLU A 89 12.20 -12.13 42.18
N GLU A 90 11.89 -13.37 42.55
CA GLU A 90 12.80 -14.50 42.41
C GLU A 90 12.94 -14.99 40.96
N ARG A 91 11.81 -15.23 40.28
CA ARG A 91 11.80 -15.89 38.96
C ARG A 91 11.97 -14.94 37.79
N PHE A 92 11.47 -13.70 37.92
CA PHE A 92 11.42 -12.70 36.86
C PHE A 92 11.97 -11.33 37.30
N PRO A 93 13.18 -11.26 37.89
CA PRO A 93 13.72 -10.01 38.46
C PRO A 93 13.81 -8.87 37.43
N LYS A 94 14.07 -9.19 36.15
CA LYS A 94 14.10 -8.21 35.05
C LYS A 94 12.74 -7.55 34.79
N ILE A 95 11.62 -8.27 34.99
CA ILE A 95 10.27 -7.70 34.84
C ILE A 95 10.09 -6.63 35.92
N ASN A 96 10.35 -6.95 37.18
CA ASN A 96 10.24 -5.98 38.27
C ASN A 96 11.08 -4.74 38.03
N GLN A 97 12.37 -4.92 37.72
CA GLN A 97 13.27 -3.80 37.40
C GLN A 97 12.71 -2.88 36.31
N ARG A 98 12.21 -3.47 35.21
CA ARG A 98 11.63 -2.73 34.07
C ARG A 98 10.33 -2.01 34.44
N VAL A 99 9.47 -2.64 35.23
CA VAL A 99 8.24 -2.00 35.72
C VAL A 99 8.56 -0.81 36.62
N PHE A 100 9.53 -0.92 37.52
CA PHE A 100 9.98 0.21 38.33
C PHE A 100 10.50 1.37 37.52
N ILE A 101 11.36 1.11 36.54
CA ILE A 101 11.85 2.14 35.62
C ILE A 101 10.67 2.86 34.96
N SER A 102 9.70 2.10 34.45
CA SER A 102 8.52 2.63 33.78
C SER A 102 7.66 3.51 34.70
N ILE A 103 7.41 3.07 35.94
CA ILE A 103 6.63 3.82 36.93
C ILE A 103 7.39 5.07 37.38
N LYS A 104 8.70 4.95 37.62
CA LYS A 104 9.54 6.09 38.00
C LYS A 104 9.49 7.19 36.94
N HIS A 105 9.66 6.85 35.66
CA HIS A 105 9.54 7.81 34.57
C HIS A 105 8.17 8.48 34.53
N TYR A 106 7.10 7.73 34.82
CA TYR A 106 5.75 8.27 34.91
C TYR A 106 5.62 9.30 36.04
N LEU A 107 6.07 8.95 37.25
CA LEU A 107 6.03 9.83 38.41
C LEU A 107 6.90 11.08 38.22
N ASP A 108 8.11 10.92 37.66
CA ASP A 108 9.01 12.03 37.35
C ASP A 108 8.37 13.03 36.37
N LEU A 109 7.66 12.53 35.35
CA LEU A 109 6.91 13.37 34.42
C LEU A 109 5.77 14.11 35.14
N LEU A 110 4.97 13.42 35.94
CA LEU A 110 3.87 14.05 36.68
C LEU A 110 4.36 15.14 37.64
N ASN A 111 5.43 14.88 38.38
CA ASN A 111 6.05 15.86 39.28
C ASN A 111 6.59 17.07 38.53
N CYS A 112 7.21 16.84 37.37
CA CYS A 112 7.65 17.89 36.46
C CYS A 112 6.46 18.77 36.00
N VAL A 113 5.36 18.15 35.57
CA VAL A 113 4.13 18.86 35.14
C VAL A 113 3.54 19.68 36.28
N LYS A 114 3.37 19.09 37.47
CA LYS A 114 2.86 19.80 38.66
C LYS A 114 3.71 21.03 38.99
N LYS A 115 5.04 20.88 38.96
CA LYS A 115 5.98 21.98 39.23
C LYS A 115 5.84 23.11 38.21
N HIS A 116 5.78 22.80 36.92
CA HIS A 116 5.58 23.80 35.88
C HIS A 116 4.20 24.45 35.97
N PHE A 117 3.16 23.68 36.27
CA PHE A 117 1.80 24.20 36.43
C PHE A 117 1.73 25.27 37.52
N VAL A 118 2.33 25.00 38.69
CA VAL A 118 2.43 25.97 39.80
C VAL A 118 3.20 27.23 39.37
N SER A 119 4.36 27.04 38.73
CA SER A 119 5.21 28.15 38.28
C SER A 119 4.52 29.06 37.26
N ASP A 120 3.75 28.47 36.34
CA ASP A 120 3.20 29.18 35.18
C ASP A 120 1.74 29.60 35.35
N PHE A 121 1.10 29.23 36.46
CA PHE A 121 -0.33 29.42 36.70
C PHE A 121 -0.83 30.85 36.44
N LEU A 122 -0.09 31.86 36.93
CA LEU A 122 -0.45 33.26 36.74
C LEU A 122 -0.39 33.70 35.27
N GLU A 123 0.57 33.18 34.51
CA GLU A 123 0.72 33.47 33.08
C GLU A 123 -0.37 32.78 32.25
N LEU A 124 -0.67 31.52 32.56
CA LEU A 124 -1.77 30.76 31.97
C LEU A 124 -3.12 31.47 32.18
N LYS A 125 -3.34 32.06 33.37
CA LYS A 125 -4.51 32.90 33.66
C LYS A 125 -4.52 34.19 32.84
N LYS A 126 -3.39 34.91 32.81
CA LYS A 126 -3.24 36.17 32.06
C LYS A 126 -3.55 35.99 30.58
N LEU A 127 -3.11 34.87 29.99
CA LEU A 127 -3.37 34.49 28.61
C LEU A 127 -4.74 33.85 28.38
N LYS A 128 -5.55 33.68 29.44
CA LYS A 128 -6.90 33.07 29.41
C LYS A 128 -6.91 31.61 28.96
N PHE A 129 -5.82 30.89 29.14
CA PHE A 129 -5.76 29.44 28.89
C PHE A 129 -6.53 28.70 30.00
N LEU A 130 -6.61 29.31 31.18
CA LEU A 130 -7.42 28.87 32.31
C LEU A 130 -8.13 30.07 32.95
N LYS A 131 -9.35 29.86 33.42
CA LYS A 131 -10.11 30.84 34.20
C LYS A 131 -10.11 30.43 35.68
N SER A 132 -9.53 31.26 36.53
CA SER A 132 -9.57 31.10 38.00
C SER A 132 -9.36 32.49 38.63
N ASN A 133 -9.88 32.69 39.84
CA ASN A 133 -9.65 33.91 40.62
C ASN A 133 -8.48 33.76 41.62
N ASP A 134 -7.91 32.56 41.75
CA ASP A 134 -6.92 32.22 42.77
C ASP A 134 -5.51 32.71 42.41
N GLU A 135 -4.69 33.11 43.38
CA GLU A 135 -3.31 33.54 43.11
C GLU A 135 -2.35 32.35 42.92
N SER A 136 -2.74 31.16 43.40
CA SER A 136 -2.00 29.89 43.27
C SER A 136 -2.96 28.75 42.93
N PRO A 137 -2.52 27.71 42.19
CA PRO A 137 -3.38 26.58 41.89
C PRO A 137 -3.61 25.69 43.12
N ASP A 138 -4.83 25.17 43.27
CA ASP A 138 -5.11 24.05 44.17
C ASP A 138 -4.82 22.72 43.49
N LEU A 139 -3.76 22.03 43.92
CA LEU A 139 -3.35 20.76 43.32
C LEU A 139 -4.31 19.61 43.66
N ASN A 140 -5.19 19.75 44.65
CA ASN A 140 -6.16 18.69 45.00
C ASN A 140 -7.27 18.55 43.97
N VAL A 141 -7.53 19.60 43.19
CA VAL A 141 -8.52 19.62 42.11
C VAL A 141 -7.90 19.48 40.73
N LEU A 142 -6.60 19.17 40.67
CA LEU A 142 -5.86 18.93 39.44
C LEU A 142 -5.78 17.42 39.16
N ASP A 143 -6.34 17.00 38.04
CA ASP A 143 -6.11 15.66 37.49
C ASP A 143 -5.16 15.76 36.29
N ILE A 144 -4.20 14.84 36.20
CA ILE A 144 -3.21 14.82 35.11
C ILE A 144 -3.30 13.46 34.45
N LYS A 145 -3.55 13.45 33.14
CA LYS A 145 -3.55 12.26 32.31
C LYS A 145 -2.42 12.34 31.31
N VAL A 146 -1.47 11.42 31.38
CA VAL A 146 -0.46 11.27 30.32
C VAL A 146 -1.09 10.58 29.11
N THR A 147 -0.87 11.15 27.94
CA THR A 147 -1.37 10.67 26.65
C THR A 147 -0.20 10.39 25.71
N GLY A 148 -0.26 9.27 24.99
CA GLY A 148 0.82 8.82 24.11
C GLY A 148 1.95 8.10 24.86
N ASP A 149 3.04 7.83 24.15
CA ASP A 149 4.22 7.18 24.71
C ASP A 149 5.10 8.16 25.50
N ILE A 150 5.75 7.63 26.53
CA ILE A 150 6.76 8.36 27.30
C ILE A 150 8.11 8.08 26.66
N HIS A 151 8.85 9.16 26.41
CA HIS A 151 10.21 9.13 25.91
C HIS A 151 11.10 9.80 26.96
N ASN A 152 11.71 9.01 27.84
CA ASN A 152 12.69 9.46 28.83
C ASN A 152 12.19 10.63 29.71
N GLY A 153 11.01 10.47 30.29
CA GLY A 153 10.40 11.49 31.15
C GLY A 153 9.88 12.72 30.40
N SER A 154 9.71 12.63 29.08
CA SER A 154 8.90 13.54 28.26
C SER A 154 7.66 12.81 27.75
N GLY A 155 6.55 13.52 27.70
CA GLY A 155 5.27 13.03 27.20
C GLY A 155 4.27 14.17 27.07
N VAL A 156 3.15 13.89 26.42
CA VAL A 156 2.01 14.82 26.35
C VAL A 156 1.12 14.55 27.55
N CYS A 157 0.72 15.59 28.28
CA CYS A 157 -0.18 15.47 29.41
C CYS A 157 -1.40 16.37 29.21
N ILE A 158 -2.60 15.82 29.42
CA ILE A 158 -3.83 16.58 29.52
C ILE A 158 -4.10 16.81 31.00
N LEU A 159 -4.14 18.07 31.41
CA LEU A 159 -4.49 18.49 32.75
C LEU A 159 -5.98 18.85 32.76
N ASP A 160 -6.72 18.40 33.77
CA ASP A 160 -8.06 18.88 34.10
C ASP A 160 -7.97 19.65 35.42
N TYR A 161 -8.22 20.96 35.37
CA TYR A 161 -8.25 21.84 36.53
C TYR A 161 -9.62 22.51 36.62
N ASN A 162 -10.42 22.15 37.64
CA ASN A 162 -11.79 22.66 37.79
C ASN A 162 -12.65 22.51 36.51
N ARG A 163 -12.59 21.35 35.84
CA ARG A 163 -13.29 21.03 34.59
C ARG A 163 -12.82 21.84 33.37
N GLN A 164 -11.66 22.49 33.47
CA GLN A 164 -11.00 23.14 32.34
C GLN A 164 -9.77 22.34 31.95
N LYS A 165 -9.64 22.06 30.66
CA LYS A 165 -8.55 21.24 30.14
C LYS A 165 -7.42 22.10 29.58
N LEU A 166 -6.20 21.66 29.83
CA LEU A 166 -4.97 22.24 29.31
C LEU A 166 -4.03 21.13 28.83
N VAL A 167 -3.29 21.36 27.76
CA VAL A 167 -2.31 20.40 27.24
C VAL A 167 -0.91 20.86 27.60
N TYR A 168 -0.10 19.97 28.15
CA TYR A 168 1.31 20.16 28.43
C TYR A 168 2.15 19.27 27.52
N LYS A 169 3.19 19.84 26.91
CA LYS A 169 4.11 19.11 26.05
C LYS A 169 5.55 19.45 26.41
N LYS A 170 6.30 18.44 26.85
CA LYS A 170 7.73 18.57 27.17
C LYS A 170 8.61 18.37 25.93
N LYS A 171 8.46 19.28 24.97
CA LYS A 171 9.24 19.35 23.73
C LYS A 171 9.31 20.80 23.25
N SER A 172 10.13 21.07 22.24
CA SER A 172 10.25 22.41 21.65
C SER A 172 8.97 22.82 20.92
N SER A 173 8.56 24.08 21.09
CA SER A 173 7.43 24.69 20.36
C SER A 173 7.86 25.38 19.05
N ARG A 174 9.15 25.27 18.67
CA ARG A 174 9.69 25.93 17.45
C ARG A 174 8.89 25.61 16.17
N PRO A 175 8.43 24.36 15.94
CA PRO A 175 7.52 24.08 14.82
C PRO A 175 6.20 24.86 14.89
N ASN A 176 5.58 24.97 16.07
CA ASN A 176 4.36 25.76 16.27
C ASN A 176 4.58 27.25 15.97
N ILE A 177 5.74 27.81 16.34
CA ILE A 177 6.08 29.21 16.05
C ILE A 177 6.20 29.42 14.53
N LEU A 178 6.84 28.51 13.80
CA LEU A 178 6.94 28.57 12.34
C LEU A 178 5.55 28.53 11.68
N LEU A 179 4.69 27.60 12.11
CA LEU A 179 3.32 27.50 11.57
C LEU A 179 2.50 28.76 11.88
N LYS A 180 2.64 29.35 13.09
CA LYS A 180 1.97 30.60 13.46
C LYS A 180 2.38 31.78 12.58
N GLU A 181 3.66 31.88 12.25
CA GLU A 181 4.17 32.92 11.37
C GLU A 181 3.66 32.73 9.93
N LEU A 182 3.60 31.49 9.45
CA LEU A 182 3.03 31.17 8.14
C LEU A 182 1.52 31.45 8.10
N ASP A 183 0.78 31.10 9.15
CA ASP A 183 -0.64 31.40 9.33
C ASP A 183 -0.92 32.90 9.25
N SER A 184 -0.09 33.73 9.87
CA SER A 184 -0.18 35.20 9.78
C SER A 184 -0.01 35.70 8.35
N GLN A 185 1.00 35.20 7.63
CA GLN A 185 1.25 35.59 6.23
C GLN A 185 0.14 35.12 5.29
N ALA A 186 -0.31 33.88 5.44
CA ALA A 186 -1.43 33.32 4.68
C ALA A 186 -2.74 34.07 4.98
N SER A 187 -2.98 34.44 6.24
CA SER A 187 -4.16 35.22 6.64
C SER A 187 -4.21 36.58 5.95
N ASN A 188 -3.08 37.27 5.89
CA ASN A 188 -2.95 38.55 5.21
C ASN A 188 -3.20 38.42 3.70
N TYR A 189 -2.67 37.37 3.08
CA TYR A 189 -2.86 37.12 1.64
C TYR A 189 -4.33 36.79 1.30
N LEU A 190 -4.93 35.85 2.04
CA LEU A 190 -6.30 35.38 1.82
C LEU A 190 -7.36 36.35 2.35
N LYS A 191 -6.96 37.39 3.10
CA LYS A 191 -7.84 38.36 3.78
C LYS A 191 -8.88 37.69 4.69
N LYS A 192 -8.48 36.60 5.35
CA LYS A 192 -9.28 35.86 6.32
C LYS A 192 -8.36 35.21 7.35
N GLU A 193 -8.86 34.97 8.55
CA GLU A 193 -8.09 34.31 9.60
C GLU A 193 -7.82 32.85 9.22
N ILE A 194 -6.53 32.49 9.13
CA ILE A 194 -6.01 31.14 9.00
C ILE A 194 -5.36 30.76 10.32
N ARG A 195 -5.70 29.58 10.83
CA ARG A 195 -5.16 29.05 12.08
C ARG A 195 -5.23 27.54 12.06
N PHE A 196 -4.07 26.90 12.01
CA PHE A 196 -3.97 25.43 12.01
C PHE A 196 -3.46 24.84 13.33
N ILE A 197 -3.02 25.66 14.28
CA ILE A 197 -2.53 25.18 15.57
C ILE A 197 -3.30 25.80 16.76
N PRO A 198 -3.33 25.12 17.92
CA PRO A 198 -3.84 25.69 19.15
C PRO A 198 -3.04 26.93 19.59
N ASP A 199 -3.65 27.76 20.43
CA ASP A 199 -2.89 28.83 21.09
C ASP A 199 -1.97 28.17 22.10
N PHE A 200 -0.72 28.62 22.15
CA PHE A 200 0.30 28.05 22.99
C PHE A 200 1.11 29.10 23.74
N LEU A 201 1.65 28.70 24.89
CA LEU A 201 2.59 29.45 25.72
C LEU A 201 3.93 28.70 25.69
N ASP A 202 4.89 29.27 24.99
CA ASP A 202 6.24 28.73 24.88
C ASP A 202 7.07 29.00 26.15
N LYS A 203 7.78 27.97 26.63
CA LYS A 203 8.72 28.03 27.75
C LYS A 203 10.08 27.43 27.37
N ASN A 204 10.40 27.45 26.08
CA ASN A 204 11.60 26.90 25.44
C ASN A 204 11.69 25.35 25.46
N GLU A 205 11.80 24.74 26.63
CA GLU A 205 11.99 23.27 26.78
C GLU A 205 10.67 22.50 26.85
N TYR A 206 9.58 23.22 27.06
CA TYR A 206 8.22 22.73 27.08
C TYR A 206 7.28 23.87 26.70
N PHE A 207 6.02 23.54 26.47
CA PHE A 207 4.98 24.54 26.24
C PHE A 207 3.61 24.03 26.70
N TRP A 208 2.72 25.00 26.90
CA TRP A 208 1.31 24.78 27.18
C TRP A 208 0.47 25.09 25.96
N GLU A 209 -0.58 24.32 25.72
CA GLU A 209 -1.54 24.53 24.65
C GLU A 209 -2.96 24.56 25.20
N VAL A 210 -3.80 25.42 24.64
CA VAL A 210 -5.24 25.37 24.86
C VAL A 210 -5.77 24.02 24.37
N PHE A 211 -6.55 23.34 25.22
CA PHE A 211 -7.20 22.09 24.81
C PHE A 211 -8.27 22.37 23.74
N VAL A 212 -8.15 21.68 22.60
CA VAL A 212 -9.07 21.85 21.47
C VAL A 212 -10.06 20.70 21.46
N GLU A 213 -11.34 21.05 21.55
CA GLU A 213 -12.44 20.09 21.41
C GLU A 213 -12.98 20.09 19.98
N SER A 214 -13.48 18.94 19.54
CA SER A 214 -14.19 18.87 18.26
C SER A 214 -15.52 19.65 18.38
N LYS A 215 -15.79 20.55 17.42
CA LYS A 215 -16.98 21.42 17.42
C LYS A 215 -17.73 21.35 16.10
N PRO A 216 -19.08 21.41 16.11
CA PRO A 216 -19.87 21.28 14.91
C PRO A 216 -19.70 22.48 13.97
N VAL A 217 -19.98 22.24 12.69
CA VAL A 217 -20.27 23.29 11.70
C VAL A 217 -21.77 23.61 11.71
N SER A 218 -22.11 24.86 11.39
CA SER A 218 -23.49 25.38 11.49
C SER A 218 -24.22 25.38 10.15
N SER A 219 -23.52 25.23 9.03
CA SER A 219 -24.11 25.22 7.69
C SER A 219 -23.25 24.51 6.65
N LEU A 220 -23.83 24.18 5.50
CA LEU A 220 -23.08 23.66 4.34
C LEU A 220 -21.99 24.64 3.87
N LYS A 221 -22.18 25.96 4.03
CA LYS A 221 -21.15 26.95 3.69
C LYS A 221 -19.93 26.83 4.61
N GLU A 222 -20.15 26.56 5.90
CA GLU A 222 -19.08 26.31 6.86
C GLU A 222 -18.38 24.97 6.59
N ALA A 223 -19.12 23.94 6.17
CA ALA A 223 -18.54 22.67 5.72
C ALA A 223 -17.64 22.86 4.48
N ASN A 224 -18.11 23.61 3.48
CA ASN A 224 -17.32 23.94 2.29
C ASN A 224 -16.03 24.69 2.66
N GLU A 225 -16.12 25.67 3.56
CA GLU A 225 -14.94 26.42 4.03
C GLU A 225 -13.99 25.55 4.87
N PHE A 226 -14.50 24.61 5.67
CA PHE A 226 -13.67 23.62 6.36
C PHE A 226 -12.84 22.80 5.37
N TYR A 227 -13.47 22.25 4.34
CA TYR A 227 -12.77 21.45 3.32
C TYR A 227 -11.85 22.29 2.44
N LYS A 228 -12.18 23.56 2.21
CA LYS A 228 -11.26 24.53 1.61
C LYS A 228 -10.01 24.74 2.48
N ARG A 229 -10.17 24.80 3.80
CA ARG A 229 -9.06 24.86 4.77
C ARG A 229 -8.26 23.57 4.86
N MET A 230 -8.87 22.41 4.62
CA MET A 230 -8.12 21.16 4.42
C MET A 230 -7.20 21.26 3.19
N GLY A 231 -7.68 21.86 2.09
CA GLY A 231 -6.84 22.17 0.92
C GLY A 231 -5.63 23.06 1.25
N TYR A 232 -5.82 24.07 2.11
CA TYR A 232 -4.73 24.90 2.61
C TYR A 232 -3.72 24.10 3.45
N LEU A 233 -4.23 23.26 4.37
CA LEU A 233 -3.40 22.42 5.23
C LEU A 233 -2.55 21.42 4.42
N LEU A 234 -3.10 20.88 3.33
CA LEU A 234 -2.36 20.01 2.41
C LEU A 234 -1.17 20.73 1.76
N VAL A 235 -1.31 22.01 1.35
CA VAL A 235 -0.20 22.80 0.80
C VAL A 235 0.88 23.05 1.85
N TYR A 236 0.50 23.39 3.10
CA TYR A 236 1.45 23.52 4.20
C TYR A 236 2.23 22.23 4.41
N SER A 237 1.50 21.12 4.48
CA SER A 237 2.08 19.80 4.73
C SER A 237 3.06 19.40 3.63
N TYR A 238 2.68 19.64 2.37
CA TYR A 238 3.53 19.37 1.22
C TYR A 238 4.81 20.22 1.21
N ILE A 239 4.69 21.55 1.35
CA ILE A 239 5.83 22.46 1.23
C ILE A 239 6.78 22.36 2.43
N LEU A 240 6.27 22.12 3.63
CA LEU A 240 7.08 22.00 4.85
C LEU A 240 7.56 20.57 5.12
N ASN A 241 7.28 19.59 4.23
CA ASN A 241 7.51 18.16 4.47
C ASN A 241 6.93 17.72 5.82
N ILE A 242 5.70 18.09 6.15
CA ILE A 242 5.01 17.57 7.33
C ILE A 242 4.52 16.16 6.99
N SER A 243 4.86 15.19 7.83
CA SER A 243 4.38 13.81 7.75
C SER A 243 3.59 13.44 9.00
N ASP A 244 3.05 12.22 9.07
CA ASP A 244 2.35 11.68 10.25
C ASP A 244 1.08 12.47 10.64
N LEU A 245 0.41 13.08 9.67
CA LEU A 245 -0.84 13.82 9.85
C LEU A 245 -2.08 12.91 9.81
N HIS A 246 -1.99 11.79 10.51
CA HIS A 246 -3.08 10.83 10.66
C HIS A 246 -4.26 11.42 11.45
N PHE A 247 -5.42 10.76 11.38
CA PHE A 247 -6.67 11.26 11.97
C PHE A 247 -6.58 11.59 13.48
N GLU A 248 -5.70 10.95 14.25
CA GLU A 248 -5.50 11.26 15.67
C GLU A 248 -4.85 12.63 15.92
N ASN A 249 -4.12 13.16 14.93
CA ASN A 249 -3.37 14.41 15.03
C ASN A 249 -4.17 15.61 14.48
N LEU A 250 -5.41 15.40 14.07
CA LEU A 250 -6.31 16.44 13.55
C LEU A 250 -7.62 16.51 14.34
N ILE A 251 -8.06 17.73 14.65
CA ILE A 251 -9.36 18.00 15.29
C ILE A 251 -10.15 18.98 14.46
N SER A 252 -11.40 18.62 14.12
CA SER A 252 -12.36 19.51 13.50
C SER A 252 -12.95 20.47 14.53
N HIS A 253 -12.55 21.74 14.49
CA HIS A 253 -13.04 22.80 15.37
C HIS A 253 -13.85 23.82 14.58
N SER A 254 -15.13 23.53 14.34
CA SER A 254 -16.00 24.31 13.46
C SER A 254 -15.42 24.36 12.04
N ILE A 255 -15.04 25.54 11.53
CA ILE A 255 -14.43 25.65 10.19
C ILE A 255 -12.93 25.32 10.17
N GLN A 256 -12.27 25.13 11.33
CA GLN A 256 -10.81 24.98 11.39
C GLN A 256 -10.39 23.51 11.54
N PRO A 257 -9.53 22.99 10.66
CA PRO A 257 -8.84 21.73 10.88
C PRO A 257 -7.57 21.97 11.71
N ILE A 258 -7.62 21.68 13.00
CA ILE A 258 -6.54 22.00 13.94
C ILE A 258 -5.58 20.81 14.09
N LEU A 259 -4.31 21.03 13.77
CA LEU A 259 -3.19 20.15 14.06
C LEU A 259 -2.86 20.19 15.55
N VAL A 260 -3.02 19.05 16.22
CA VAL A 260 -2.62 18.90 17.62
C VAL A 260 -1.20 18.38 17.77
N ASP A 261 -0.51 18.01 16.70
CA ASP A 261 0.93 17.80 16.73
C ASP A 261 1.60 18.35 15.46
N ALA A 262 2.75 18.98 15.63
CA ALA A 262 3.53 19.63 14.58
C ALA A 262 5.01 19.22 14.64
N GLU A 263 5.37 18.17 15.39
CA GLU A 263 6.77 17.76 15.58
C GLU A 263 7.47 17.19 14.33
N THR A 264 6.69 16.92 13.28
CA THR A 264 7.14 16.35 12.00
C THR A 264 7.36 17.41 10.92
N VAL A 265 7.41 18.70 11.28
CA VAL A 265 7.85 19.74 10.34
C VAL A 265 9.29 19.48 9.88
N PHE A 266 9.53 19.65 8.59
CA PHE A 266 10.77 19.29 7.90
C PHE A 266 11.13 17.80 8.03
N SER A 267 10.14 16.89 7.95
CA SER A 267 10.41 15.46 7.99
C SER A 267 11.31 15.01 6.85
N THR A 268 12.10 13.98 7.14
CA THR A 268 13.06 13.37 6.21
C THR A 268 13.09 11.87 6.43
N ASN A 269 13.28 11.11 5.35
CA ASN A 269 13.42 9.66 5.42
C ASN A 269 14.90 9.32 5.68
N PRO A 270 15.22 8.58 6.75
CA PRO A 270 16.61 8.21 7.03
C PRO A 270 17.21 7.25 5.99
N TYR A 271 16.37 6.50 5.28
CA TYR A 271 16.80 5.49 4.32
C TYR A 271 16.83 6.06 2.90
N GLU A 272 17.92 5.80 2.19
CA GLU A 272 18.02 6.15 0.79
C GLU A 272 17.02 5.35 -0.05
N THR A 273 16.41 6.03 -1.03
CA THR A 273 15.61 5.36 -2.05
C THR A 273 16.54 4.58 -2.96
N VAL A 274 16.28 3.28 -3.11
CA VAL A 274 17.02 2.40 -4.02
C VAL A 274 16.08 1.97 -5.13
N ALA A 275 16.56 2.06 -6.37
CA ALA A 275 15.87 1.57 -7.55
C ALA A 275 16.89 1.02 -8.55
N GLU A 276 16.44 0.20 -9.50
CA GLU A 276 17.32 -0.45 -10.48
C GLU A 276 17.95 0.53 -11.48
N ASN A 277 17.31 1.67 -11.73
CA ASN A 277 17.76 2.69 -12.68
C ASN A 277 17.27 4.09 -12.28
N ASP A 278 17.87 5.14 -12.86
CA ASP A 278 17.64 6.52 -12.46
C ASP A 278 16.23 7.04 -12.80
N ALA A 279 15.63 6.61 -13.91
CA ALA A 279 14.25 6.96 -14.25
C ALA A 279 13.26 6.40 -13.21
N THR A 280 13.44 5.14 -12.81
CA THR A 280 12.63 4.50 -11.77
C THR A 280 12.87 5.17 -10.41
N LEU A 281 14.11 5.49 -10.07
CA LEU A 281 14.47 6.22 -8.86
C LEU A 281 13.69 7.54 -8.76
N LYS A 282 13.69 8.34 -9.83
CA LYS A 282 12.97 9.62 -9.89
C LYS A 282 11.47 9.47 -9.68
N ILE A 283 10.85 8.44 -10.26
CA ILE A 283 9.41 8.17 -10.05
C ILE A 283 9.13 7.88 -8.58
N VAL A 284 9.93 7.00 -7.95
CA VAL A 284 9.76 6.64 -6.55
C VAL A 284 10.03 7.83 -5.63
N GLU A 285 11.08 8.60 -5.89
CA GLU A 285 11.40 9.82 -5.14
C GLU A 285 10.30 10.87 -5.27
N ASN A 286 9.74 11.08 -6.47
CA ASN A 286 8.64 12.02 -6.68
C ASN A 286 7.38 11.59 -5.92
N SER A 287 7.05 10.28 -5.95
CA SER A 287 5.93 9.74 -5.19
C SER A 287 6.11 9.95 -3.68
N ARG A 288 7.30 9.65 -3.14
CA ARG A 288 7.65 9.89 -1.73
C ARG A 288 7.67 11.37 -1.34
N ASN A 289 7.98 12.25 -2.29
CA ASN A 289 8.01 13.70 -2.08
C ASN A 289 6.68 14.41 -2.42
N SER A 290 5.59 13.66 -2.60
CA SER A 290 4.28 14.20 -2.98
C SER A 290 3.36 14.47 -1.79
N VAL A 291 2.16 15.00 -2.06
CA VAL A 291 1.06 15.14 -1.08
C VAL A 291 0.66 13.82 -0.40
N LEU A 292 0.94 12.68 -1.04
CA LEU A 292 0.61 11.36 -0.50
C LEU A 292 1.40 11.04 0.78
N SER A 293 2.63 11.56 0.95
CA SER A 293 3.46 11.22 2.12
C SER A 293 3.15 12.03 3.39
N THR A 294 2.14 12.90 3.33
CA THR A 294 1.78 13.78 4.45
C THR A 294 1.06 13.06 5.59
N GLY A 295 0.36 11.95 5.30
CA GLY A 295 -0.56 11.27 6.22
C GLY A 295 -1.96 11.88 6.26
N LEU A 296 -2.22 13.01 5.58
CA LEU A 296 -3.56 13.57 5.46
C LEU A 296 -4.43 12.81 4.45
N LEU A 297 -3.81 12.20 3.44
CA LEU A 297 -4.48 11.51 2.34
C LEU A 297 -4.39 9.99 2.51
N PRO A 298 -5.43 9.22 2.12
CA PRO A 298 -5.40 7.77 2.19
C PRO A 298 -4.37 7.17 1.22
N ILE A 299 -3.73 6.08 1.65
CA ILE A 299 -2.75 5.32 0.85
C ILE A 299 -3.07 3.83 0.99
N SER A 300 -3.55 3.27 -0.11
CA SER A 300 -4.04 1.88 -0.26
C SER A 300 -3.29 0.78 0.48
N GLU A 301 -1.96 0.74 0.39
CA GLU A 301 -1.15 -0.35 0.93
C GLU A 301 -0.82 -0.16 2.43
N ALA A 302 -0.63 1.09 2.87
CA ALA A 302 -0.34 1.40 4.27
C ALA A 302 -1.57 1.14 5.15
N ASP A 303 -2.74 1.60 4.72
CA ASP A 303 -3.97 1.57 5.50
C ASP A 303 -4.38 0.14 5.88
N LYS A 304 -4.24 -0.85 4.99
CA LYS A 304 -4.58 -2.25 5.31
C LYS A 304 -3.56 -2.94 6.24
N ILE A 305 -2.29 -2.53 6.24
CA ILE A 305 -1.30 -2.98 7.26
C ILE A 305 -1.67 -2.42 8.65
N PHE A 306 -2.20 -1.20 8.70
CA PHE A 306 -2.60 -0.56 9.95
C PHE A 306 -3.99 -0.97 10.46
N GLY A 307 -4.76 -1.70 9.65
CA GLY A 307 -6.10 -2.20 9.96
C GLY A 307 -7.23 -1.34 9.38
N GLY A 308 -6.94 -0.28 8.64
CA GLY A 308 -7.92 0.63 8.03
C GLY A 308 -7.28 1.96 7.66
N ASP A 309 -8.10 2.85 7.09
CA ASP A 309 -7.66 4.19 6.67
C ASP A 309 -7.23 5.05 7.88
N THR A 310 -5.95 5.41 7.88
CA THR A 310 -5.32 6.25 8.91
C THR A 310 -5.28 7.73 8.54
N SER A 311 -5.72 8.09 7.34
CA SER A 311 -5.61 9.44 6.80
C SER A 311 -6.38 10.48 7.62
N GLY A 312 -5.83 11.68 7.70
CA GLY A 312 -6.51 12.82 8.34
C GLY A 312 -7.74 13.36 7.60
N VAL A 313 -8.03 12.91 6.37
CA VAL A 313 -9.15 13.40 5.54
C VAL A 313 -10.31 12.40 5.46
N LEU A 314 -10.04 11.08 5.38
CA LEU A 314 -11.06 10.03 5.24
C LEU A 314 -11.05 8.99 6.37
N GLY A 315 -9.93 8.88 7.10
CA GLY A 315 -9.68 7.81 8.06
C GLY A 315 -10.55 7.84 9.31
N GLY A 316 -10.10 7.12 10.33
CA GLY A 316 -10.78 7.09 11.63
C GLY A 316 -11.68 5.89 11.84
N THR A 317 -11.61 4.87 10.97
CA THR A 317 -12.10 3.52 11.26
C THR A 317 -10.94 2.53 11.08
N LEU A 318 -10.57 1.86 12.17
CA LEU A 318 -9.52 0.84 12.17
C LEU A 318 -10.08 -0.50 12.65
N ILE A 319 -9.79 -1.56 11.91
CA ILE A 319 -10.03 -2.96 12.23
C ILE A 319 -8.70 -3.58 12.64
N GLY A 320 -8.45 -3.66 13.94
CA GLY A 320 -7.24 -4.24 14.51
C GLY A 320 -7.47 -5.63 15.10
N GLU A 321 -6.38 -6.33 15.40
CA GLU A 321 -6.39 -7.48 16.31
C GLU A 321 -6.02 -7.01 17.72
N ALA A 322 -6.90 -7.19 18.70
CA ALA A 322 -6.64 -6.93 20.11
C ALA A 322 -6.49 -8.25 20.86
N LYS A 323 -5.61 -8.21 21.85
CA LYS A 323 -5.51 -9.23 22.88
C LYS A 323 -6.62 -8.96 23.92
N VAL A 324 -7.67 -9.77 23.89
CA VAL A 324 -8.81 -9.69 24.82
C VAL A 324 -8.66 -10.75 25.90
N ILE A 325 -8.97 -10.38 27.14
CA ILE A 325 -8.95 -11.31 28.26
C ILE A 325 -10.25 -12.11 28.26
N ILE A 326 -10.14 -13.42 28.39
CA ILE A 326 -11.25 -14.37 28.49
C ILE A 326 -11.24 -15.01 29.87
N ASN A 327 -12.42 -15.43 30.35
CA ASN A 327 -12.63 -16.03 31.67
C ASN A 327 -12.20 -15.10 32.82
N HIS A 328 -12.74 -13.88 32.83
CA HIS A 328 -12.52 -12.92 33.89
C HIS A 328 -12.80 -13.51 35.28
N ASN A 329 -11.93 -13.21 36.25
CA ASN A 329 -12.05 -13.66 37.64
C ASN A 329 -12.10 -15.20 37.82
N ARG A 330 -11.44 -15.94 36.93
CA ARG A 330 -11.28 -17.40 37.01
C ARG A 330 -9.82 -17.81 36.88
N ASP A 331 -9.49 -19.01 37.33
CA ASP A 331 -8.13 -19.54 37.28
C ASP A 331 -7.70 -20.02 35.87
N ASP A 332 -8.67 -20.20 34.97
CA ASP A 332 -8.49 -20.46 33.53
C ASP A 332 -8.54 -19.18 32.68
N ILE A 333 -8.30 -18.02 33.31
CA ILE A 333 -8.11 -16.72 32.64
C ILE A 333 -6.99 -16.80 31.60
N HIS A 334 -7.23 -16.29 30.40
CA HIS A 334 -6.23 -16.28 29.34
C HIS A 334 -6.50 -15.13 28.36
N VAL A 335 -5.63 -15.01 27.35
CA VAL A 335 -5.71 -13.97 26.34
C VAL A 335 -5.98 -14.61 24.99
N GLU A 336 -7.03 -14.15 24.31
CA GLU A 336 -7.35 -14.51 22.94
C GLU A 336 -7.19 -13.31 22.01
N LYS A 337 -6.88 -13.59 20.73
CA LYS A 337 -6.90 -12.56 19.70
C LYS A 337 -8.31 -12.39 19.17
N GLN A 338 -8.84 -11.18 19.22
CA GLN A 338 -10.13 -10.85 18.64
C GLN A 338 -9.99 -9.64 17.71
N LYS A 339 -10.73 -9.67 16.60
CA LYS A 339 -10.85 -8.52 15.71
C LYS A 339 -11.76 -7.49 16.38
N TYR A 340 -11.32 -6.24 16.43
CA TYR A 340 -12.10 -5.15 16.98
C TYR A 340 -12.10 -3.96 16.01
N LYS A 341 -13.22 -3.23 15.99
CA LYS A 341 -13.37 -1.99 15.24
C LYS A 341 -13.23 -0.82 16.21
N THR A 342 -12.28 0.06 15.95
CA THR A 342 -12.15 1.37 16.62
C THR A 342 -12.55 2.48 15.68
N GLU A 343 -13.37 3.41 16.17
CA GLU A 343 -13.82 4.58 15.41
C GLU A 343 -13.39 5.87 16.15
N ASN A 344 -12.75 6.79 15.44
CA ASN A 344 -12.42 8.14 15.89
C ASN A 344 -12.65 9.12 14.74
N GLN A 345 -13.72 9.91 14.85
CA GLN A 345 -14.16 10.85 13.81
C GLN A 345 -13.97 12.31 14.25
N ASN A 346 -13.16 12.58 15.29
CA ASN A 346 -12.96 13.95 15.79
C ASN A 346 -12.30 14.89 14.76
N HIS A 347 -11.64 14.33 13.74
CA HIS A 347 -11.02 15.04 12.63
C HIS A 347 -12.02 15.48 11.55
N LEU A 348 -13.20 14.84 11.48
CA LEU A 348 -14.22 15.11 10.47
C LEU A 348 -15.16 16.25 10.92
N PRO A 349 -15.54 17.17 10.01
CA PRO A 349 -16.58 18.15 10.29
C PRO A 349 -17.94 17.45 10.40
N TYR A 350 -18.79 17.97 11.29
CA TYR A 350 -20.10 17.36 11.54
C TYR A 350 -21.18 18.39 11.84
N PHE A 351 -22.43 18.02 11.53
CA PHE A 351 -23.62 18.67 12.09
C PHE A 351 -24.02 17.99 13.39
N GLU A 352 -24.52 18.78 14.33
CA GLU A 352 -25.09 18.27 15.58
C GLU A 352 -26.56 18.68 15.65
N ASN A 353 -27.44 17.71 15.89
CA ASN A 353 -28.86 17.99 16.07
C ASN A 353 -29.20 18.30 17.53
N ASN A 354 -30.44 18.71 17.79
CA ASN A 354 -30.92 19.04 19.15
C ASN A 354 -30.88 17.86 20.14
N LEU A 355 -30.68 16.63 19.67
CA LEU A 355 -30.53 15.41 20.47
C LEU A 355 -29.06 15.03 20.72
N GLY A 356 -28.10 15.82 20.23
CA GLY A 356 -26.66 15.54 20.34
C GLY A 356 -26.15 14.47 19.37
N ILE A 357 -26.96 14.09 18.37
CA ILE A 357 -26.53 13.13 17.34
C ILE A 357 -25.65 13.88 16.33
N LYS A 358 -24.46 13.33 16.08
CA LYS A 358 -23.48 13.85 15.14
C LYS A 358 -23.63 13.20 13.78
N THR A 359 -23.74 14.01 12.73
CA THR A 359 -23.69 13.58 11.33
C THR A 359 -22.40 14.10 10.72
N TYR A 360 -21.42 13.21 10.54
CA TYR A 360 -20.13 13.55 9.95
C TYR A 360 -20.25 13.70 8.43
N LEU A 361 -19.51 14.66 7.89
CA LEU A 361 -19.49 14.98 6.46
C LEU A 361 -18.20 14.40 5.88
N ASN A 362 -18.29 13.57 4.85
CA ASN A 362 -17.14 12.88 4.28
C ASN A 362 -16.45 13.72 3.20
N ALA A 363 -15.12 13.69 3.14
CA ALA A 363 -14.35 14.54 2.22
C ALA A 363 -14.59 14.22 0.73
N GLU A 364 -15.05 13.01 0.41
CA GLU A 364 -15.38 12.57 -0.94
C GLU A 364 -16.42 13.48 -1.61
N GLU A 365 -17.38 14.01 -0.85
CA GLU A 365 -18.42 14.92 -1.32
C GLU A 365 -17.90 16.36 -1.52
N TYR A 366 -16.70 16.68 -1.02
CA TYR A 366 -16.15 18.04 -0.96
C TYR A 366 -14.78 18.18 -1.66
N VAL A 367 -14.37 17.21 -2.49
CA VAL A 367 -13.07 17.19 -3.20
C VAL A 367 -12.80 18.49 -3.96
N GLU A 368 -13.82 19.07 -4.61
CA GLU A 368 -13.65 20.32 -5.36
C GLU A 368 -13.31 21.52 -4.46
N TYR A 369 -13.81 21.57 -3.21
CA TYR A 369 -13.45 22.61 -2.25
C TYR A 369 -12.03 22.43 -1.72
N ILE A 370 -11.59 21.18 -1.51
CA ILE A 370 -10.20 20.87 -1.17
C ILE A 370 -9.27 21.36 -2.27
N LYS A 371 -9.58 21.05 -3.54
CA LYS A 371 -8.83 21.52 -4.72
C LYS A 371 -8.81 23.05 -4.82
N GLU A 372 -9.94 23.71 -4.60
CA GLU A 372 -10.04 25.17 -4.60
C GLU A 372 -9.10 25.80 -3.56
N GLY A 373 -9.11 25.27 -2.33
CA GLY A 373 -8.22 25.72 -1.26
C GLY A 373 -6.74 25.49 -1.61
N PHE A 374 -6.43 24.29 -2.10
CA PHE A 374 -5.07 23.94 -2.51
C PHE A 374 -4.54 24.90 -3.58
N ILE A 375 -5.33 25.23 -4.60
CA ILE A 375 -4.96 26.17 -5.67
C ILE A 375 -4.70 27.57 -5.12
N GLU A 376 -5.60 28.10 -4.29
CA GLU A 376 -5.48 29.46 -3.74
C GLU A 376 -4.21 29.64 -2.93
N LEU A 377 -3.90 28.71 -2.04
CA LEU A 377 -2.70 28.81 -1.21
C LEU A 377 -1.43 28.46 -1.97
N SER A 378 -1.49 27.55 -2.95
CA SER A 378 -0.36 27.29 -3.85
C SER A 378 0.09 28.54 -4.59
N LYS A 379 -0.86 29.37 -5.06
CA LYS A 379 -0.57 30.67 -5.68
C LYS A 379 0.13 31.62 -4.70
N PHE A 380 -0.22 31.62 -3.42
CA PHE A 380 0.51 32.37 -2.39
C PHE A 380 1.96 31.90 -2.28
N ILE A 381 2.19 30.59 -2.18
CA ILE A 381 3.54 30.02 -2.07
C ILE A 381 4.40 30.37 -3.29
N ILE A 382 3.88 30.15 -4.50
CA ILE A 382 4.60 30.41 -5.76
C ILE A 382 5.03 31.88 -5.87
N ASN A 383 4.17 32.81 -5.44
CA ASN A 383 4.45 34.26 -5.52
C ASN A 383 5.36 34.78 -4.41
N ASN A 384 5.62 34.00 -3.35
CA ASN A 384 6.35 34.46 -2.15
C ASN A 384 7.57 33.58 -1.79
N LYS A 385 8.09 32.78 -2.73
CA LYS A 385 9.21 31.84 -2.50
C LYS A 385 10.39 32.44 -1.75
N GLU A 386 10.87 33.63 -2.13
CA GLU A 386 12.02 34.27 -1.49
C GLU A 386 11.77 34.67 -0.03
N ALA A 387 10.56 35.16 0.29
CA ALA A 387 10.18 35.50 1.64
C ALA A 387 10.05 34.24 2.51
N LEU A 388 9.42 33.19 1.97
CA LEU A 388 9.25 31.90 2.63
C LEU A 388 10.59 31.19 2.85
N LYS A 389 11.52 31.27 1.89
CA LYS A 389 12.88 30.73 2.04
C LYS A 389 13.61 31.39 3.21
N LYS A 390 13.54 32.72 3.32
CA LYS A 390 14.12 33.46 4.47
C LYS A 390 13.46 33.06 5.79
N LEU A 391 12.14 32.87 5.78
CA LEU A 391 11.41 32.36 6.92
C LEU A 391 11.96 30.99 7.33
N TYR A 392 12.05 30.02 6.42
CA TYR A 392 12.51 28.67 6.73
C TYR A 392 13.94 28.65 7.27
N LEU A 393 14.84 29.47 6.71
CA LEU A 393 16.22 29.62 7.19
C LEU A 393 16.30 30.14 8.64
N SER A 394 15.35 30.98 9.06
CA SER A 394 15.28 31.48 10.44
C SER A 394 14.87 30.42 11.48
N PHE A 395 14.41 29.25 11.02
CA PHE A 395 14.03 28.09 11.83
C PHE A 395 14.97 26.89 11.60
N SER A 396 16.23 27.17 11.25
CA SER A 396 17.27 26.16 11.01
C SER A 396 17.66 25.30 12.22
N ASP A 397 17.23 25.69 13.42
CA ASP A 397 17.43 25.01 14.70
C ASP A 397 16.26 24.09 15.11
N ILE A 398 15.19 23.99 14.30
CA ILE A 398 14.11 23.03 14.55
C ILE A 398 14.71 21.61 14.66
N LYS A 399 14.31 20.89 15.71
CA LYS A 399 14.64 19.47 15.89
C LYS A 399 13.52 18.64 15.27
N THR A 400 13.78 18.06 14.11
CA THR A 400 12.85 17.18 13.41
C THR A 400 13.03 15.75 13.92
N ARG A 401 11.92 15.07 14.24
CA ARG A 401 11.91 13.64 14.59
C ARG A 401 12.26 12.78 13.38
N VAL A 402 13.15 11.81 13.56
CA VAL A 402 13.53 10.85 12.52
C VAL A 402 12.99 9.46 12.89
N LEU A 403 12.16 8.89 12.02
CA LEU A 403 11.53 7.58 12.22
C LEU A 403 12.30 6.49 11.46
N PHE A 404 13.07 5.68 12.17
CA PHE A 404 13.72 4.49 11.60
C PHE A 404 12.79 3.26 11.56
N ARG A 405 11.81 3.22 12.46
CA ARG A 405 10.81 2.14 12.59
C ARG A 405 9.48 2.71 13.05
N ASN A 406 8.41 2.00 12.80
CA ASN A 406 7.09 2.35 13.32
C ASN A 406 7.08 2.20 14.85
N THR A 407 6.42 3.14 15.55
CA THR A 407 6.30 3.12 17.03
C THR A 407 5.67 1.81 17.56
N ARG A 408 4.81 1.16 16.76
CA ARG A 408 4.20 -0.15 17.07
C ARG A 408 5.26 -1.27 17.20
N ASP A 409 6.32 -1.24 16.39
CA ASP A 409 7.40 -2.23 16.45
C ASP A 409 8.16 -2.14 17.78
N TYR A 410 8.48 -0.90 18.20
CA TYR A 410 9.11 -0.66 19.50
C TYR A 410 8.18 -1.04 20.66
N SER A 411 6.89 -0.73 20.55
CA SER A 411 5.89 -1.10 21.56
C SER A 411 5.77 -2.61 21.73
N LEU A 412 5.85 -3.38 20.63
CA LEU A 412 5.86 -4.85 20.68
C LEU A 412 7.09 -5.37 21.42
N VAL A 413 8.28 -4.86 21.11
CA VAL A 413 9.52 -5.28 21.79
C VAL A 413 9.47 -4.93 23.27
N ARG A 414 9.01 -3.73 23.63
CA ARG A 414 8.77 -3.31 25.02
C ARG A 414 7.82 -4.28 25.75
N GLN A 415 6.73 -4.71 25.09
CA GLN A 415 5.81 -5.70 25.65
C GLN A 415 6.47 -7.07 25.84
N LEU A 416 7.29 -7.53 24.90
CA LEU A 416 8.02 -8.80 25.00
C LEU A 416 9.07 -8.77 26.12
N LEU A 417 9.73 -7.63 26.35
CA LEU A 417 10.65 -7.45 27.48
C LEU A 417 9.95 -7.60 28.85
N LEU A 418 8.63 -7.40 28.92
CA LEU A 418 7.79 -7.62 30.11
C LEU A 418 7.05 -8.96 30.11
N SER A 419 7.38 -9.87 29.19
CA SER A 419 6.78 -11.20 29.15
C SER A 419 7.56 -12.19 30.02
N PRO A 420 6.91 -13.05 30.82
CA PRO A 420 7.61 -14.12 31.55
C PRO A 420 8.37 -15.08 30.61
N VAL A 421 7.96 -15.19 29.34
CA VAL A 421 8.61 -16.04 28.33
C VAL A 421 9.89 -15.41 27.77
N TYR A 422 9.87 -14.10 27.52
CA TYR A 422 10.93 -13.40 26.77
C TYR A 422 11.78 -12.45 27.62
N CYS A 423 11.44 -12.20 28.89
CA CYS A 423 12.15 -11.24 29.73
C CYS A 423 13.66 -11.52 29.85
N ASN A 424 14.07 -12.79 29.75
CA ASN A 424 15.46 -13.26 29.80
C ASN A 424 16.09 -13.54 28.41
N GLN A 425 15.36 -13.24 27.31
CA GLN A 425 15.79 -13.47 25.93
C GLN A 425 15.94 -12.15 25.15
N ASP A 426 16.30 -11.07 25.85
CA ASP A 426 16.44 -9.73 25.27
C ASP A 426 17.47 -9.69 24.13
N ASN A 427 18.57 -10.43 24.24
CA ASN A 427 19.56 -10.59 23.16
C ASN A 427 18.94 -11.08 21.84
N ILE A 428 18.06 -12.10 21.86
CA ILE A 428 17.41 -12.65 20.67
C ILE A 428 16.46 -11.62 20.04
N LEU A 429 15.74 -10.85 20.87
CA LEU A 429 14.83 -9.80 20.39
C LEU A 429 15.61 -8.72 19.64
N PHE A 430 16.72 -8.25 20.22
CA PHE A 430 17.54 -7.20 19.63
C PHE A 430 18.34 -7.67 18.41
N GLU A 431 18.80 -8.92 18.39
CA GLU A 431 19.42 -9.53 17.19
C GLU A 431 18.43 -9.54 16.01
N LYS A 432 17.18 -9.96 16.23
CA LYS A 432 16.13 -9.92 15.20
C LYS A 432 15.84 -8.50 14.71
N MET A 433 15.91 -7.50 15.58
CA MET A 433 15.77 -6.09 15.18
C MET A 433 16.95 -5.64 14.31
N SER A 434 18.18 -5.96 14.72
CA SER A 434 19.41 -5.56 14.02
C SER A 434 19.54 -6.24 12.66
N ASN A 435 19.13 -7.51 12.55
CA ASN A 435 19.17 -8.28 11.30
C ASN A 435 18.34 -7.66 10.16
N LYS A 436 17.37 -6.78 10.48
CA LYS A 436 16.62 -6.02 9.46
C LYS A 436 17.41 -4.87 8.83
N LEU A 437 18.56 -4.50 9.39
CA LEU A 437 19.38 -3.36 8.98
C LEU A 437 20.80 -3.76 8.55
N THR A 438 21.03 -5.03 8.19
CA THR A 438 22.35 -5.57 7.82
C THR A 438 22.97 -4.89 6.61
N ASN A 439 22.15 -4.33 5.73
CA ASN A 439 22.60 -3.62 4.53
C ASN A 439 22.99 -2.16 4.80
N TYR A 440 22.92 -1.72 6.05
CA TYR A 440 23.21 -0.34 6.47
C TYR A 440 24.26 -0.29 7.57
N ASP A 441 25.01 0.82 7.63
CA ASP A 441 25.85 1.13 8.80
C ASP A 441 24.95 1.58 9.97
N SER A 442 24.39 0.58 10.66
CA SER A 442 23.33 0.75 11.66
C SER A 442 23.79 0.44 13.09
N HIS A 443 25.10 0.27 13.32
CA HIS A 443 25.62 -0.18 14.61
C HIS A 443 25.24 0.76 15.76
N ASN A 444 25.52 2.06 15.60
CA ASN A 444 25.22 3.07 16.63
C ASN A 444 23.71 3.26 16.84
N LEU A 445 22.92 3.17 15.77
CA LEU A 445 21.46 3.16 15.83
C LEU A 445 20.97 1.99 16.68
N CYS A 446 21.37 0.76 16.35
CA CYS A 446 20.95 -0.44 17.07
C CYS A 446 21.37 -0.38 18.55
N GLN A 447 22.59 0.09 18.85
CA GLN A 447 23.03 0.28 20.24
C GLN A 447 22.16 1.28 21.00
N SER A 448 21.78 2.39 20.36
CA SER A 448 20.91 3.39 20.96
C SER A 448 19.47 2.88 21.14
N GLU A 449 18.92 2.15 20.16
CA GLU A 449 17.62 1.48 20.26
C GLU A 449 17.61 0.53 21.46
N VAL A 450 18.62 -0.32 21.60
CA VAL A 450 18.77 -1.27 22.72
C VAL A 450 18.82 -0.54 24.05
N LYS A 451 19.65 0.50 24.16
CA LYS A 451 19.79 1.31 25.40
C LYS A 451 18.45 1.91 25.81
N GLN A 452 17.72 2.50 24.87
CA GLN A 452 16.43 3.15 25.15
C GLN A 452 15.33 2.12 25.51
N LEU A 453 15.24 1.02 24.79
CA LEU A 453 14.26 -0.05 25.07
C LEU A 453 14.51 -0.75 26.40
N LEU A 454 15.78 -0.98 26.77
CA LEU A 454 16.14 -1.51 28.09
C LEU A 454 15.80 -0.52 29.22
N ASN A 455 15.77 0.78 28.93
CA ASN A 455 15.27 1.81 29.82
C ASN A 455 13.73 1.97 29.74
N MET A 456 13.03 1.07 29.06
CA MET A 456 11.58 1.06 28.87
C MET A 456 11.00 2.29 28.15
N ASP A 457 11.84 3.05 27.47
CA ASP A 457 11.44 4.15 26.60
C ASP A 457 11.15 3.63 25.19
N ILE A 458 10.23 4.29 24.49
CA ILE A 458 10.18 4.14 23.03
C ILE A 458 11.34 4.95 22.44
N PRO A 459 12.21 4.35 21.61
CA PRO A 459 13.33 5.05 21.00
C PRO A 459 12.92 6.35 20.28
N TYR A 460 13.65 7.42 20.57
CA TYR A 460 13.45 8.74 19.99
C TYR A 460 14.76 9.26 19.40
N PHE A 461 14.67 9.73 18.15
CA PHE A 461 15.80 10.21 17.37
C PHE A 461 15.43 11.52 16.67
N TYR A 462 16.38 12.44 16.59
CA TYR A 462 16.15 13.72 15.94
C TYR A 462 17.37 14.22 15.18
N VAL A 463 17.12 15.12 14.24
CA VAL A 463 18.14 15.89 13.54
C VAL A 463 17.77 17.37 13.63
N CYS A 464 18.74 18.26 13.84
CA CYS A 464 18.50 19.69 13.65
C CYS A 464 18.31 19.95 12.15
N ALA A 465 17.33 20.77 11.76
CA ALA A 465 16.91 20.88 10.36
C ALA A 465 18.04 21.28 9.39
N SER A 466 19.04 22.03 9.87
CA SER A 466 20.23 22.43 9.11
C SER A 466 21.41 21.43 9.16
N ASP A 467 21.35 20.41 10.00
CA ASP A 467 22.38 19.38 10.19
C ASP A 467 22.03 18.11 9.40
N ILE A 468 23.00 17.21 9.28
CA ILE A 468 22.87 15.87 8.66
C ILE A 468 23.13 14.74 9.65
N ASN A 469 23.66 15.04 10.84
CA ASN A 469 23.95 14.03 11.85
C ASN A 469 22.72 13.81 12.73
N VAL A 470 22.13 12.61 12.62
CA VAL A 470 21.01 12.21 13.48
C VAL A 470 21.57 11.84 14.85
N LYS A 471 20.93 12.37 15.89
CA LYS A 471 21.33 12.19 17.27
C LYS A 471 20.29 11.37 18.03
N ASP A 472 20.78 10.65 19.04
CA ASP A 472 19.92 10.14 20.08
C ASP A 472 19.34 11.28 20.94
N LYS A 473 18.37 10.95 21.79
CA LYS A 473 17.74 11.90 22.71
C LYS A 473 18.75 12.65 23.61
N ASP A 474 19.86 12.01 23.97
CA ASP A 474 20.87 12.57 24.88
C ASP A 474 21.75 13.62 24.17
N GLY A 475 21.68 13.68 22.83
CA GLY A 475 22.43 14.63 22.00
C GLY A 475 23.92 14.33 21.91
N ASN A 476 24.38 13.24 22.54
CA ASN A 476 25.79 12.92 22.74
C ASN A 476 26.35 11.99 21.66
N THR A 477 25.49 11.23 20.98
CA THR A 477 25.91 10.22 20.00
C THR A 477 25.33 10.53 18.62
N ASN A 478 26.19 10.58 17.60
CA ASN A 478 25.75 10.53 16.21
C ASN A 478 25.43 9.07 15.86
N ILE A 479 24.15 8.79 15.67
CA ILE A 479 23.65 7.43 15.43
C ILE A 479 23.47 7.10 13.95
N TRP A 480 23.39 8.12 13.10
CA TRP A 480 23.18 8.01 11.67
C TRP A 480 23.60 9.30 10.96
N LYS A 481 23.88 9.22 9.66
CA LYS A 481 24.22 10.37 8.82
C LYS A 481 23.32 10.42 7.59
N LEU A 482 22.57 11.50 7.46
CA LEU A 482 21.74 11.78 6.29
C LEU A 482 22.62 12.24 5.11
N LYS A 483 22.15 11.98 3.89
CA LYS A 483 22.77 12.47 2.66
C LYS A 483 22.64 13.99 2.51
N LYS A 484 21.52 14.53 2.98
CA LYS A 484 21.13 15.94 2.87
C LYS A 484 20.37 16.38 4.11
N SER A 485 20.43 17.66 4.47
CA SER A 485 19.73 18.19 5.65
C SER A 485 18.26 18.44 5.31
N SER A 486 17.36 18.22 6.27
CA SER A 486 15.92 18.32 5.99
C SER A 486 15.49 19.72 5.55
N LEU A 487 16.10 20.76 6.10
CA LEU A 487 15.85 22.14 5.67
C LEU A 487 16.25 22.36 4.21
N SER A 488 17.38 21.80 3.78
CA SER A 488 17.84 21.95 2.41
C SER A 488 16.97 21.17 1.41
N ASP A 489 16.36 20.05 1.83
CA ASP A 489 15.34 19.34 1.05
C ASP A 489 14.05 20.15 0.93
N THR A 490 13.58 20.73 2.03
CA THR A 490 12.40 21.59 2.04
C THR A 490 12.59 22.85 1.19
N ILE A 491 13.76 23.49 1.25
CA ILE A 491 14.07 24.67 0.42
C ILE A 491 14.09 24.29 -1.07
N GLU A 492 14.71 23.17 -1.44
CA GLU A 492 14.73 22.71 -2.84
C GLU A 492 13.31 22.42 -3.35
N LYS A 493 12.45 21.83 -2.51
CA LYS A 493 11.03 21.62 -2.84
C LYS A 493 10.29 22.94 -3.04
N LEU A 494 10.47 23.92 -2.15
CA LEU A 494 9.88 25.26 -2.28
C LEU A 494 10.33 25.95 -3.57
N GLU A 495 11.62 25.88 -3.91
CA GLU A 495 12.18 26.49 -5.11
C GLU A 495 11.61 25.88 -6.40
N LYS A 496 11.45 24.55 -6.44
CA LYS A 496 10.90 23.82 -7.58
C LYS A 496 9.37 23.95 -7.70
N PHE A 497 8.66 24.32 -6.64
CA PHE A 497 7.19 24.34 -6.66
C PHE A 497 6.62 25.38 -7.62
N ASP A 498 6.01 24.94 -8.72
CA ASP A 498 5.44 25.78 -9.77
C ASP A 498 4.03 25.31 -10.16
N LEU A 499 3.49 25.86 -11.26
CA LEU A 499 2.13 25.51 -11.71
C LEU A 499 2.03 24.05 -12.14
N ASP A 500 3.06 23.53 -12.83
CA ASP A 500 3.08 22.13 -13.29
C ASP A 500 3.13 21.18 -12.08
N THR A 501 4.00 21.46 -11.11
CA THR A 501 4.08 20.67 -9.87
C THR A 501 2.77 20.76 -9.07
N MET A 502 2.13 21.93 -9.03
CA MET A 502 0.84 22.13 -8.38
C MET A 502 -0.26 21.27 -9.03
N GLU A 503 -0.33 21.23 -10.36
CA GLU A 503 -1.27 20.38 -11.09
C GLU A 503 -1.02 18.89 -10.83
N GLU A 504 0.25 18.45 -10.85
CA GLU A 504 0.62 17.08 -10.50
C GLU A 504 0.16 16.70 -9.08
N GLN A 505 0.29 17.61 -8.10
CA GLN A 505 -0.17 17.37 -6.73
C GLN A 505 -1.71 17.33 -6.61
N LEU A 506 -2.41 18.18 -7.36
CA LEU A 506 -3.89 18.18 -7.38
C LEU A 506 -4.45 16.87 -7.95
N ASP A 507 -3.80 16.32 -8.98
CA ASP A 507 -4.16 15.02 -9.53
C ASP A 507 -3.99 13.91 -8.51
N LEU A 508 -2.94 13.95 -7.67
CA LEU A 508 -2.75 13.00 -6.57
C LEU A 508 -3.78 13.17 -5.44
N VAL A 509 -4.17 14.40 -5.10
CA VAL A 509 -5.26 14.67 -4.13
C VAL A 509 -6.57 14.06 -4.63
N GLU A 510 -6.94 14.36 -5.87
CA GLU A 510 -8.19 13.87 -6.47
C GLU A 510 -8.17 12.35 -6.59
N PHE A 511 -7.05 11.77 -7.04
CA PHE A 511 -6.86 10.34 -7.08
C PHE A 511 -7.03 9.74 -5.70
N SER A 512 -6.24 10.13 -4.70
CA SER A 512 -6.27 9.53 -3.37
C SER A 512 -7.67 9.54 -2.75
N ILE A 513 -8.45 10.62 -2.90
CA ILE A 513 -9.79 10.71 -2.29
C ILE A 513 -10.87 9.93 -3.07
N LYS A 514 -10.86 9.94 -4.42
CA LYS A 514 -11.95 9.31 -5.22
C LYS A 514 -11.76 7.80 -5.47
N THR A 515 -10.51 7.36 -5.42
CA THR A 515 -10.05 6.02 -5.82
C THR A 515 -10.64 4.86 -5.00
N PRO A 516 -10.88 4.98 -3.67
CA PRO A 516 -11.55 3.94 -2.89
C PRO A 516 -12.94 3.55 -3.43
N ASN A 517 -13.72 4.52 -3.90
CA ASN A 517 -15.06 4.29 -4.49
C ASN A 517 -15.00 3.88 -5.97
N ALA A 518 -13.93 4.25 -6.68
CA ALA A 518 -13.77 3.97 -8.11
C ALA A 518 -13.61 2.47 -8.42
N LEU A 519 -13.07 1.67 -7.48
CA LEU A 519 -12.98 0.19 -7.60
C LEU A 519 -14.33 -0.47 -7.93
N TYR A 520 -15.41 0.09 -7.38
CA TYR A 520 -16.74 -0.51 -7.44
C TYR A 520 -17.70 0.25 -8.38
N SER A 521 -17.23 1.30 -9.05
CA SER A 521 -18.07 2.08 -9.96
C SER A 521 -18.37 1.32 -11.25
N THR A 522 -19.65 1.22 -11.59
CA THR A 522 -20.15 0.63 -12.85
C THR A 522 -20.51 1.70 -13.89
N GLU A 523 -20.32 3.00 -13.61
CA GLU A 523 -20.85 4.10 -14.42
C GLU A 523 -20.39 4.09 -15.89
N LEU A 524 -19.08 3.94 -16.14
CA LEU A 524 -18.58 3.85 -17.53
C LEU A 524 -19.00 2.54 -18.19
N GLN A 525 -19.17 1.46 -17.43
CA GLN A 525 -19.59 0.16 -17.95
C GLN A 525 -21.03 0.22 -18.46
N GLU A 526 -21.92 0.82 -17.68
CA GLU A 526 -23.31 1.06 -18.06
C GLU A 526 -23.39 2.02 -19.24
N SER A 527 -22.56 3.06 -19.24
CA SER A 527 -22.46 4.03 -20.34
C SER A 527 -22.00 3.38 -21.65
N TYR A 528 -21.02 2.47 -21.60
CA TYR A 528 -20.51 1.75 -22.78
C TYR A 528 -21.53 0.76 -23.34
N LYS A 529 -22.29 0.06 -22.48
CA LYS A 529 -23.35 -0.89 -22.89
C LYS A 529 -24.44 -0.23 -23.73
N ILE A 530 -24.81 0.99 -23.38
CA ILE A 530 -25.83 1.76 -24.11
C ILE A 530 -25.24 2.67 -25.20
N PHE A 531 -23.90 2.69 -25.34
CA PHE A 531 -23.22 3.56 -26.29
C PHE A 531 -23.50 3.09 -27.72
N GLN A 532 -24.25 3.90 -28.45
CA GLN A 532 -24.54 3.70 -29.86
C GLN A 532 -23.89 4.81 -30.67
N ASN A 533 -22.81 4.49 -31.39
CA ASN A 533 -22.25 5.39 -32.39
C ASN A 533 -22.29 4.70 -33.76
N SER A 534 -23.43 4.82 -34.43
CA SER A 534 -23.70 4.13 -35.70
C SER A 534 -23.01 4.74 -36.93
N ASN A 535 -22.26 5.84 -36.77
CA ASN A 535 -21.72 6.64 -37.88
C ASN A 535 -20.22 6.97 -37.77
N SER A 536 -19.44 6.29 -36.93
CA SER A 536 -18.00 6.55 -36.85
C SER A 536 -17.27 6.03 -38.10
N ASN A 537 -16.51 6.91 -38.75
CA ASN A 537 -15.70 6.55 -39.92
C ASN A 537 -14.51 5.67 -39.49
N HIS A 538 -14.01 4.81 -40.37
CA HIS A 538 -12.84 3.97 -40.16
C HIS A 538 -11.57 4.78 -39.74
N SER A 539 -11.50 6.07 -40.06
CA SER A 539 -10.44 6.97 -39.58
C SER A 539 -10.37 7.10 -38.05
N ILE A 540 -11.44 6.77 -37.32
CA ILE A 540 -11.47 6.83 -35.85
C ILE A 540 -10.42 5.93 -35.20
N LEU A 541 -10.10 4.78 -35.83
CA LEU A 541 -9.11 3.83 -35.33
C LEU A 541 -7.71 4.47 -35.31
N PHE A 542 -7.36 5.22 -36.36
CA PHE A 542 -6.10 5.96 -36.43
C PHE A 542 -6.07 7.12 -35.44
N THR A 543 -7.18 7.84 -35.26
CA THR A 543 -7.30 8.88 -34.23
C THR A 543 -7.07 8.33 -32.83
N GLY A 544 -7.67 7.18 -32.51
CA GLY A 544 -7.48 6.53 -31.21
C GLY A 544 -6.05 6.01 -31.02
N ILE A 545 -5.45 5.37 -32.03
CA ILE A 545 -4.02 4.98 -32.01
C ILE A 545 -3.14 6.20 -31.70
N ASN A 546 -3.31 7.29 -32.44
CA ASN A 546 -2.52 8.51 -32.27
C ASN A 546 -2.68 9.11 -30.87
N THR A 547 -3.90 9.14 -30.34
CA THR A 547 -4.21 9.66 -29.00
C THR A 547 -3.55 8.83 -27.89
N ILE A 548 -3.61 7.50 -28.00
CA ILE A 548 -2.97 6.61 -27.02
C ILE A 548 -1.44 6.71 -27.11
N VAL A 549 -0.87 6.73 -28.32
CA VAL A 549 0.57 6.92 -28.52
C VAL A 549 1.05 8.23 -27.90
N ASP A 550 0.33 9.33 -28.11
CA ASP A 550 0.66 10.61 -27.51
C ASP A 550 0.58 10.56 -25.99
N THR A 551 -0.42 9.87 -25.44
CA THR A 551 -0.57 9.69 -23.99
C THR A 551 0.59 8.90 -23.39
N ILE A 552 1.02 7.82 -24.03
CA ILE A 552 2.19 7.03 -23.61
C ILE A 552 3.46 7.89 -23.64
N LEU A 553 3.72 8.57 -24.77
CA LEU A 553 4.95 9.33 -24.95
C LEU A 553 5.02 10.59 -24.08
N LYS A 554 3.87 11.25 -23.81
CA LYS A 554 3.80 12.43 -22.94
C LYS A 554 4.18 12.09 -21.49
N ASN A 555 3.80 10.90 -21.03
CA ASN A 555 3.98 10.49 -19.63
C ASN A 555 5.27 9.71 -19.39
N GLU A 556 6.13 9.57 -20.41
CA GLU A 556 7.44 8.97 -20.27
C GLU A 556 8.33 9.79 -19.31
N LYS A 557 8.86 9.16 -18.27
CA LYS A 557 9.89 9.74 -17.41
C LYS A 557 11.24 9.12 -17.76
N PHE A 558 12.11 9.91 -18.39
CA PHE A 558 13.43 9.44 -18.82
C PHE A 558 14.58 10.12 -18.07
N SER A 559 15.71 9.42 -18.00
CA SER A 559 16.95 9.92 -17.42
C SER A 559 18.01 10.20 -18.48
N LYS A 560 18.64 11.38 -18.38
CA LYS A 560 19.87 11.71 -19.11
C LYS A 560 21.13 11.14 -18.47
N LEU A 561 21.06 10.72 -17.20
CA LEU A 561 22.22 10.28 -16.42
C LEU A 561 22.66 8.87 -16.83
N ASP A 562 21.69 7.96 -17.02
CA ASP A 562 21.98 6.57 -17.36
C ASP A 562 21.20 6.05 -18.59
N GLY A 563 20.47 6.94 -19.27
CA GLY A 563 19.68 6.66 -20.47
C GLY A 563 18.37 5.92 -20.21
N SER A 564 18.03 5.59 -18.96
CA SER A 564 16.85 4.79 -18.62
C SER A 564 15.53 5.55 -18.85
N THR A 565 14.43 4.80 -18.92
CA THR A 565 13.07 5.34 -19.01
C THR A 565 12.07 4.47 -18.26
N ASN A 566 11.02 5.08 -17.72
CA ASN A 566 9.93 4.38 -17.04
C ASN A 566 8.65 5.25 -17.01
N TRP A 567 7.52 4.68 -16.57
CA TRP A 567 6.21 5.33 -16.41
C TRP A 567 5.67 5.06 -15.01
N LEU A 568 4.96 6.03 -14.45
CA LEU A 568 4.14 5.81 -13.26
C LEU A 568 2.81 5.21 -13.71
N THR A 569 2.52 3.98 -13.29
CA THR A 569 1.32 3.24 -13.69
C THR A 569 0.46 2.86 -12.49
N LEU A 570 -0.84 2.69 -12.75
CA LEU A 570 -1.80 2.26 -11.75
C LEU A 570 -1.85 0.72 -11.70
N LYS A 571 -1.77 0.14 -10.51
CA LYS A 571 -1.97 -1.29 -10.27
C LYS A 571 -3.03 -1.54 -9.21
N VAL A 572 -3.56 -2.76 -9.20
CA VAL A 572 -4.37 -3.29 -8.10
C VAL A 572 -3.50 -4.26 -7.33
N THR A 573 -3.37 -3.99 -6.03
CA THR A 573 -2.69 -4.88 -5.08
C THR A 573 -3.52 -6.14 -4.83
N ASP A 574 -2.90 -7.16 -4.25
CA ASP A 574 -3.59 -8.40 -3.82
C ASP A 574 -4.75 -8.16 -2.82
N TYR A 575 -4.83 -6.95 -2.27
CA TYR A 575 -5.89 -6.53 -1.37
C TYR A 575 -6.99 -5.72 -2.05
N ASP A 576 -7.14 -5.77 -3.38
CA ASP A 576 -8.13 -4.98 -4.13
C ASP A 576 -8.01 -3.47 -3.82
N ALA A 577 -6.78 -2.96 -3.81
CA ALA A 577 -6.51 -1.55 -3.54
C ALA A 577 -5.57 -0.96 -4.59
N PHE A 578 -5.84 0.28 -5.00
CA PHE A 578 -5.10 0.95 -6.06
C PHE A 578 -3.76 1.51 -5.62
N GLN A 579 -2.71 1.23 -6.39
CA GLN A 579 -1.36 1.71 -6.10
C GLN A 579 -0.73 2.33 -7.34
N LEU A 580 -0.04 3.46 -7.14
CA LEU A 580 0.78 4.08 -8.18
C LEU A 580 2.22 3.63 -8.00
N GLU A 581 2.77 2.98 -9.03
CA GLU A 581 4.14 2.46 -9.01
C GLU A 581 4.82 2.57 -10.37
N PRO A 582 6.16 2.54 -10.44
CA PRO A 582 6.86 2.40 -11.71
C PRO A 582 6.49 1.09 -12.42
N MET A 583 6.49 1.08 -13.75
CA MET A 583 6.34 -0.17 -14.49
C MET A 583 7.53 -1.10 -14.23
N ASP A 584 7.25 -2.40 -14.16
CA ASP A 584 8.27 -3.44 -14.14
C ASP A 584 8.82 -3.72 -15.55
N SER A 585 9.68 -4.74 -15.68
CA SER A 585 10.29 -5.11 -16.96
C SER A 585 9.55 -6.22 -17.72
N SER A 586 8.40 -6.67 -17.24
CA SER A 586 7.63 -7.79 -17.80
C SER A 586 7.00 -7.45 -19.16
N ILE A 587 6.62 -8.48 -19.92
CA ILE A 587 5.69 -8.30 -21.04
C ILE A 587 4.29 -8.00 -20.50
N TYR A 588 3.85 -8.71 -19.46
CA TYR A 588 2.47 -8.69 -19.02
C TYR A 588 1.97 -7.28 -18.68
N GLU A 589 2.67 -6.60 -17.78
CA GLU A 589 2.29 -5.25 -17.32
C GLU A 589 3.41 -4.22 -17.41
N GLY A 590 4.59 -4.65 -17.88
CA GLY A 590 5.82 -3.87 -17.85
C GLY A 590 6.21 -3.18 -19.16
N ILE A 591 7.41 -2.60 -19.11
CA ILE A 591 8.04 -1.83 -20.18
C ILE A 591 8.27 -2.69 -21.43
N ALA A 592 8.54 -3.99 -21.28
CA ALA A 592 8.74 -4.88 -22.42
C ALA A 592 7.45 -4.99 -23.23
N GLY A 593 6.29 -5.19 -22.60
CA GLY A 593 4.99 -5.25 -23.28
C GLY A 593 4.64 -3.95 -23.97
N LEU A 594 4.81 -2.83 -23.27
CA LEU A 594 4.62 -1.48 -23.84
C LEU A 594 5.43 -1.28 -25.13
N SER A 595 6.69 -1.73 -25.12
CA SER A 595 7.58 -1.59 -26.27
C SER A 595 7.11 -2.40 -27.48
N ILE A 596 6.57 -3.61 -27.26
CA ILE A 596 6.05 -4.46 -28.32
C ILE A 596 4.88 -3.76 -29.02
N ALA A 597 3.96 -3.17 -28.25
CA ALA A 597 2.86 -2.39 -28.80
C ALA A 597 3.35 -1.18 -29.61
N LEU A 598 4.35 -0.45 -29.11
CA LEU A 598 4.94 0.69 -29.83
C LEU A 598 5.64 0.28 -31.14
N CYS A 599 6.35 -0.85 -31.13
CA CYS A 599 6.92 -1.44 -32.36
C CYS A 599 5.81 -1.81 -33.36
N GLU A 600 4.71 -2.38 -32.87
CA GLU A 600 3.59 -2.81 -33.70
C GLU A 600 2.90 -1.62 -34.38
N VAL A 601 2.68 -0.49 -33.69
CA VAL A 601 2.03 0.70 -34.28
C VAL A 601 2.98 1.59 -35.09
N TYR A 602 4.29 1.36 -35.07
CA TYR A 602 5.29 2.26 -35.65
C TYR A 602 4.98 2.70 -37.08
N LYS A 603 4.59 1.78 -37.96
CA LYS A 603 4.28 2.09 -39.38
C LYS A 603 2.84 2.60 -39.62
N LEU A 604 2.02 2.69 -38.59
CA LEU A 604 0.61 3.13 -38.67
C LEU A 604 0.42 4.60 -38.27
N VAL A 605 1.44 5.23 -37.70
CA VAL A 605 1.43 6.64 -37.27
C VAL A 605 2.24 7.50 -38.25
N ASP A 606 2.04 8.82 -38.19
CA ASP A 606 2.77 9.79 -39.00
C ASP A 606 4.26 9.94 -38.59
N ASP A 607 5.04 10.60 -39.43
CA ASP A 607 6.50 10.71 -39.29
C ASP A 607 6.95 11.39 -37.97
N ASP A 608 6.18 12.35 -37.42
CA ASP A 608 6.52 12.99 -36.14
C ASP A 608 6.40 11.98 -34.99
N ARG A 609 5.28 11.26 -34.94
CA ARG A 609 5.08 10.19 -33.95
C ARG A 609 6.07 9.06 -34.13
N GLN A 610 6.41 8.67 -35.36
CA GLN A 610 7.47 7.70 -35.63
C GLN A 610 8.79 8.13 -35.01
N GLN A 611 9.21 9.39 -35.21
CA GLN A 611 10.46 9.89 -34.66
C GLN A 611 10.45 9.91 -33.11
N ARG A 612 9.32 10.23 -32.49
CA ARG A 612 9.16 10.20 -31.03
C ARG A 612 9.17 8.78 -30.48
N ILE A 613 8.46 7.84 -31.13
CA ILE A 613 8.49 6.41 -30.80
C ILE A 613 9.90 5.87 -30.92
N TYR A 614 10.60 6.15 -32.03
CA TYR A 614 11.98 5.72 -32.25
C TYR A 614 12.89 6.10 -31.07
N ASN A 615 12.81 7.35 -30.62
CA ASN A 615 13.60 7.83 -29.49
C ASN A 615 13.22 7.14 -28.16
N CYS A 616 11.93 6.89 -27.93
CA CYS A 616 11.44 6.16 -26.77
C CYS A 616 11.93 4.71 -26.77
N LEU A 617 11.75 3.99 -27.89
CA LEU A 617 12.23 2.61 -28.06
C LEU A 617 13.72 2.48 -27.79
N ARG A 618 14.53 3.47 -28.18
CA ARG A 618 15.97 3.45 -27.88
C ARG A 618 16.30 3.47 -26.39
N ARG A 619 15.53 4.24 -25.60
CA ARG A 619 15.68 4.31 -24.14
C ARG A 619 15.13 3.07 -23.45
N ILE A 620 14.00 2.55 -23.94
CA ILE A 620 13.45 1.26 -23.53
C ILE A 620 14.50 0.16 -23.72
N PHE A 621 15.14 0.08 -24.88
CA PHE A 621 16.20 -0.91 -25.15
C PHE A 621 17.29 -0.87 -24.08
N MET A 622 17.81 0.32 -23.76
CA MET A 622 18.84 0.48 -22.71
C MET A 622 18.34 0.07 -21.32
N THR A 623 17.07 0.30 -21.02
CA THR A 623 16.45 -0.07 -19.73
C THR A 623 16.30 -1.59 -19.62
N LEU A 624 15.72 -2.22 -20.64
CA LEU A 624 15.52 -3.67 -20.73
C LEU A 624 16.85 -4.44 -20.74
N MET A 625 17.87 -3.90 -21.40
CA MET A 625 19.23 -4.45 -21.41
C MET A 625 19.82 -4.59 -20.00
N LYS A 626 19.59 -3.60 -19.11
CA LYS A 626 20.03 -3.69 -17.71
C LYS A 626 19.16 -4.67 -16.91
N ALA A 627 17.84 -4.58 -17.07
CA ALA A 627 16.87 -5.43 -16.38
C ALA A 627 17.06 -6.92 -16.70
N TYR A 628 17.50 -7.27 -17.92
CA TYR A 628 17.78 -8.65 -18.30
C TYR A 628 18.80 -9.33 -17.38
N TYR A 629 19.80 -8.59 -16.87
CA TYR A 629 20.83 -9.13 -15.99
C TYR A 629 20.36 -9.27 -14.54
N SER A 630 19.44 -8.41 -14.04
CA SER A 630 18.91 -8.47 -12.68
C SER A 630 17.75 -9.45 -12.52
N THR A 631 16.94 -9.63 -13.57
CA THR A 631 15.76 -10.50 -13.59
C THR A 631 16.16 -11.96 -13.30
N GLN A 632 15.43 -12.63 -12.40
CA GLN A 632 15.70 -14.05 -12.09
C GLN A 632 14.81 -15.00 -12.90
N ASN A 633 13.53 -14.66 -13.05
CA ASN A 633 12.55 -15.47 -13.75
C ASN A 633 12.88 -15.57 -15.26
N GLN A 634 12.80 -16.78 -15.84
CA GLN A 634 13.12 -17.04 -17.25
C GLN A 634 11.93 -16.96 -18.20
N SER A 635 10.70 -16.98 -17.68
CA SER A 635 9.45 -17.11 -18.43
C SER A 635 9.22 -15.98 -19.45
N TYR A 636 8.28 -16.20 -20.37
CA TYR A 636 7.96 -15.22 -21.40
C TYR A 636 7.22 -14.00 -20.86
N TYR A 637 6.17 -14.16 -20.05
CA TYR A 637 5.32 -13.03 -19.68
C TYR A 637 5.92 -12.14 -18.60
N VAL A 638 6.66 -12.72 -17.65
CA VAL A 638 7.21 -11.99 -16.48
C VAL A 638 8.73 -12.05 -16.37
N GLY A 639 9.41 -12.75 -17.29
CA GLY A 639 10.83 -13.06 -17.19
C GLY A 639 11.69 -12.61 -18.37
N LYS A 640 12.93 -13.13 -18.39
CA LYS A 640 13.97 -12.78 -19.36
C LYS A 640 13.61 -13.03 -20.81
N LEU A 641 12.86 -14.09 -21.10
CA LEU A 641 12.51 -14.44 -22.47
C LEU A 641 11.59 -13.37 -23.09
N GLY A 642 10.70 -12.79 -22.29
CA GLY A 642 9.88 -11.66 -22.72
C GLY A 642 10.69 -10.39 -22.97
N ILE A 643 11.62 -10.08 -22.07
CA ILE A 643 12.55 -8.95 -22.22
C ILE A 643 13.33 -9.08 -23.53
N LEU A 644 13.85 -10.28 -23.83
CA LEU A 644 14.54 -10.57 -25.08
C LEU A 644 13.63 -10.38 -26.30
N SER A 645 12.41 -10.91 -26.25
CA SER A 645 11.43 -10.80 -27.33
C SER A 645 11.08 -9.34 -27.65
N ALA A 646 10.98 -8.48 -26.62
CA ALA A 646 10.86 -7.04 -26.79
C ALA A 646 12.11 -6.42 -27.44
N MET A 647 13.31 -6.75 -26.95
CA MET A 647 14.57 -6.21 -27.49
C MET A 647 14.78 -6.56 -28.97
N ILE A 648 14.41 -7.77 -29.41
CA ILE A 648 14.49 -8.20 -30.83
C ILE A 648 13.59 -7.30 -31.71
N ARG A 649 12.35 -7.05 -31.26
CA ARG A 649 11.42 -6.18 -31.99
C ARG A 649 11.94 -4.73 -32.03
N ILE A 650 12.50 -4.23 -30.92
CA ILE A 650 13.11 -2.89 -30.88
C ILE A 650 14.32 -2.79 -31.80
N GLN A 651 15.18 -3.81 -31.83
CA GLN A 651 16.36 -3.87 -32.70
C GLN A 651 15.96 -3.73 -34.17
N SER A 652 14.86 -4.34 -34.59
CA SER A 652 14.38 -4.27 -35.99
C SER A 652 14.03 -2.84 -36.45
N ILE A 653 13.74 -1.93 -35.52
CA ILE A 653 13.41 -0.52 -35.80
C ILE A 653 14.61 0.39 -35.55
N THR A 654 15.30 0.18 -34.43
CA THR A 654 16.35 1.10 -33.94
C THR A 654 17.75 0.77 -34.45
N GLY A 655 17.97 -0.46 -34.92
CA GLY A 655 19.28 -0.99 -35.27
C GLY A 655 20.20 -1.24 -34.06
N GLN A 656 19.71 -1.12 -32.82
CA GLN A 656 20.51 -1.42 -31.63
C GLN A 656 20.77 -2.92 -31.51
N GLU A 657 22.05 -3.30 -31.44
CA GLU A 657 22.44 -4.71 -31.37
C GLU A 657 22.29 -5.26 -29.96
N ILE A 658 21.65 -6.44 -29.86
CA ILE A 658 21.61 -7.23 -28.64
C ILE A 658 22.97 -7.92 -28.49
N PRO A 659 23.67 -7.77 -27.34
CA PRO A 659 24.94 -8.42 -27.13
C PRO A 659 24.83 -9.95 -27.20
N VAL A 660 25.84 -10.58 -27.80
CA VAL A 660 25.94 -12.05 -27.91
C VAL A 660 25.85 -12.75 -26.55
N SER A 661 26.24 -12.08 -25.46
CA SER A 661 26.14 -12.60 -24.09
C SER A 661 24.71 -12.79 -23.59
N ILE A 662 23.73 -12.08 -24.14
CA ILE A 662 22.31 -12.18 -23.78
C ILE A 662 21.63 -13.27 -24.59
N PHE A 663 21.93 -13.33 -25.89
CA PHE A 663 21.29 -14.27 -26.78
C PHE A 663 22.24 -14.66 -27.90
N ASP A 664 22.81 -15.86 -27.79
CA ASP A 664 23.55 -16.48 -28.87
C ASP A 664 22.62 -17.43 -29.62
N ILE A 665 22.34 -17.09 -30.88
CA ILE A 665 21.50 -17.89 -31.80
C ILE A 665 22.09 -19.30 -32.03
N ASN A 666 23.38 -19.52 -31.73
CA ASN A 666 24.02 -20.83 -31.85
C ASN A 666 23.91 -21.70 -30.59
N ASN A 667 23.36 -21.17 -29.48
CA ASN A 667 23.34 -21.87 -28.20
C ASN A 667 22.08 -22.72 -27.97
N LYS A 668 22.26 -23.70 -27.07
CA LYS A 668 21.22 -24.56 -26.49
C LYS A 668 20.59 -23.83 -25.30
N TYR A 669 19.29 -23.54 -25.35
CA TYR A 669 18.55 -22.91 -24.23
C TYR A 669 18.19 -23.96 -23.18
N ILE A 670 18.31 -23.61 -21.90
CA ILE A 670 17.97 -24.51 -20.78
C ILE A 670 16.78 -23.90 -20.04
N LEU A 671 15.67 -24.62 -20.03
CA LEU A 671 14.45 -24.24 -19.32
C LEU A 671 14.69 -24.21 -17.81
N ASP A 672 14.08 -23.26 -17.11
CA ASP A 672 14.08 -23.23 -15.65
C ASP A 672 13.02 -24.18 -15.09
N LEU A 673 13.46 -25.32 -14.56
CA LEU A 673 12.61 -26.36 -14.00
C LEU A 673 12.51 -26.30 -12.47
N ASN A 674 13.14 -25.31 -11.81
CA ASN A 674 13.13 -25.19 -10.36
C ASN A 674 11.85 -24.50 -9.85
N VAL A 675 10.71 -25.13 -10.12
CA VAL A 675 9.38 -24.61 -9.80
C VAL A 675 8.59 -25.59 -8.92
N GLN A 676 7.77 -25.03 -8.03
CA GLN A 676 6.85 -25.79 -7.16
C GLN A 676 5.53 -26.12 -7.83
N SER A 677 5.10 -25.31 -8.79
CA SER A 677 3.92 -25.49 -9.64
C SER A 677 4.27 -25.08 -11.07
N ALA A 678 3.50 -25.57 -12.04
CA ALA A 678 3.64 -25.18 -13.43
C ALA A 678 2.44 -24.33 -13.84
N ASP A 679 2.70 -23.19 -14.46
CA ASP A 679 1.71 -22.31 -15.08
C ASP A 679 2.27 -21.69 -16.37
N PHE A 680 1.44 -20.96 -17.11
CA PHE A 680 1.86 -20.34 -18.37
C PHE A 680 2.37 -18.91 -18.22
N LEU A 681 2.18 -18.28 -17.06
CA LEU A 681 2.54 -16.89 -16.86
C LEU A 681 3.99 -16.76 -16.39
N SER A 682 4.35 -17.56 -15.39
CA SER A 682 5.55 -17.43 -14.56
C SER A 682 6.53 -18.60 -14.69
N SER A 683 6.21 -19.64 -15.47
CA SER A 683 7.04 -20.84 -15.57
C SER A 683 7.32 -21.35 -17.01
N PHE A 684 8.08 -22.45 -17.09
CA PHE A 684 8.68 -23.00 -18.31
C PHE A 684 7.74 -23.44 -19.45
N PRO A 685 6.44 -23.77 -19.27
CA PRO A 685 5.54 -24.01 -20.40
C PRO A 685 5.48 -22.83 -21.38
N SER A 686 5.56 -21.60 -20.87
CA SER A 686 5.62 -20.38 -21.69
C SER A 686 6.91 -20.28 -22.51
N GLU A 687 8.03 -20.74 -21.95
CA GLU A 687 9.33 -20.76 -22.61
C GLU A 687 9.35 -21.75 -23.77
N ILE A 688 8.81 -22.95 -23.54
CA ILE A 688 8.64 -24.00 -24.56
C ILE A 688 7.83 -23.44 -25.73
N VAL A 689 6.67 -22.84 -25.42
CA VAL A 689 5.79 -22.31 -26.46
C VAL A 689 6.44 -21.15 -27.20
N ALA A 690 7.06 -20.19 -26.50
CA ALA A 690 7.71 -19.04 -27.12
C ALA A 690 8.81 -19.43 -28.11
N LEU A 691 9.60 -20.46 -27.79
CA LEU A 691 10.72 -20.91 -28.61
C LEU A 691 10.33 -21.84 -29.77
N ARG A 692 9.06 -22.25 -29.87
CA ARG A 692 8.59 -23.31 -30.80
C ARG A 692 8.93 -23.07 -32.28
N ASN A 693 9.01 -21.81 -32.69
CA ASN A 693 9.29 -21.39 -34.07
C ASN A 693 10.66 -20.73 -34.22
N SER A 694 11.49 -20.73 -33.17
CA SER A 694 12.83 -20.16 -33.19
C SER A 694 13.86 -21.17 -33.70
N ASN A 695 15.04 -20.68 -34.11
CA ASN A 695 16.18 -21.54 -34.46
C ASN A 695 16.93 -22.09 -33.22
N VAL A 696 16.48 -21.76 -32.01
CA VAL A 696 17.16 -22.12 -30.76
C VAL A 696 16.73 -23.52 -30.33
N SER A 697 17.70 -24.40 -30.10
CA SER A 697 17.43 -25.74 -29.58
C SER A 697 17.21 -25.71 -28.05
N ILE A 698 16.12 -26.34 -27.58
CA ILE A 698 15.89 -26.50 -26.14
C ILE A 698 16.58 -27.75 -25.64
N GLY A 699 17.35 -27.59 -24.57
CA GLY A 699 18.33 -28.57 -24.19
C GLY A 699 17.92 -29.65 -23.21
N ASN A 700 16.83 -29.42 -22.51
CA ASN A 700 16.31 -30.22 -21.40
C ASN A 700 14.81 -30.53 -21.57
N LEU A 701 14.36 -30.76 -22.81
CA LEU A 701 12.97 -31.08 -23.13
C LEU A 701 12.47 -32.35 -22.44
N GLN A 702 13.32 -33.37 -22.33
CA GLN A 702 12.95 -34.60 -21.63
C GLN A 702 12.72 -34.34 -20.13
N GLN A 703 13.62 -33.58 -19.49
CA GLN A 703 13.46 -33.23 -18.07
C GLN A 703 12.26 -32.32 -17.83
N SER A 704 11.91 -31.45 -18.78
CA SER A 704 10.73 -30.60 -18.64
C SER A 704 9.44 -31.40 -18.75
N PHE A 705 9.40 -32.43 -19.61
CA PHE A 705 8.29 -33.38 -19.65
C PHE A 705 8.17 -34.16 -18.32
N GLU A 706 9.27 -34.73 -17.82
CA GLU A 706 9.31 -35.42 -16.52
C GLU A 706 8.82 -34.52 -15.39
N LYS A 707 9.25 -33.25 -15.39
CA LYS A 707 8.80 -32.26 -14.40
C LYS A 707 7.30 -31.99 -14.48
N LEU A 708 6.69 -31.93 -15.66
CA LEU A 708 5.23 -31.83 -15.79
C LEU A 708 4.53 -33.08 -15.28
N VAL A 709 5.09 -34.27 -15.52
CA VAL A 709 4.56 -35.52 -14.98
C VAL A 709 4.60 -35.54 -13.46
N ASP A 710 5.68 -35.04 -12.84
CA ASP A 710 5.84 -34.98 -11.39
C ASP A 710 4.88 -33.98 -10.73
N LEU A 711 4.58 -32.87 -11.40
CA LEU A 711 3.76 -31.78 -10.85
C LEU A 711 2.25 -31.97 -11.06
N LYS A 712 1.82 -32.96 -11.85
CA LYS A 712 0.41 -33.13 -12.17
C LYS A 712 -0.40 -33.55 -10.94
N ILE A 713 -1.60 -32.99 -10.84
CA ILE A 713 -2.62 -33.35 -9.88
C ILE A 713 -3.66 -34.18 -10.63
N ILE A 714 -3.92 -35.39 -10.15
CA ILE A 714 -4.86 -36.33 -10.77
C ILE A 714 -6.19 -36.24 -10.04
N SER A 715 -7.29 -36.12 -10.80
CA SER A 715 -8.65 -36.22 -10.27
C SER A 715 -9.52 -37.00 -11.24
N GLU A 716 -9.99 -38.17 -10.80
CA GLU A 716 -10.83 -39.07 -11.61
C GLU A 716 -10.20 -39.38 -12.98
N ASP A 717 -10.73 -38.80 -14.07
CA ASP A 717 -10.31 -39.02 -15.45
C ASP A 717 -9.60 -37.81 -16.09
N TYR A 718 -9.30 -36.77 -15.30
CA TYR A 718 -8.57 -35.59 -15.76
C TYR A 718 -7.38 -35.23 -14.86
N ILE A 719 -6.51 -34.37 -15.40
CA ILE A 719 -5.32 -33.86 -14.69
C ILE A 719 -5.27 -32.34 -14.72
N ALA A 720 -4.61 -31.76 -13.74
CA ALA A 720 -4.37 -30.31 -13.64
C ALA A 720 -3.01 -30.01 -13.00
N TRP A 721 -2.56 -28.76 -13.06
CA TRP A 721 -1.32 -28.29 -12.42
C TRP A 721 -1.52 -27.15 -11.41
N ASP A 722 -2.78 -26.74 -11.21
CA ASP A 722 -3.20 -25.82 -10.15
C ASP A 722 -4.21 -26.51 -9.22
N LYS A 723 -4.45 -25.91 -8.04
CA LYS A 723 -5.37 -26.41 -7.02
C LYS A 723 -6.77 -26.60 -7.61
N LEU A 724 -7.27 -27.84 -7.55
CA LEU A 724 -8.56 -28.23 -8.14
C LEU A 724 -9.74 -27.36 -7.67
N GLU A 725 -9.72 -26.89 -6.42
CA GLU A 725 -10.79 -26.06 -5.85
C GLU A 725 -10.88 -24.67 -6.49
N SER A 726 -9.76 -24.12 -6.97
CA SER A 726 -9.68 -22.77 -7.55
C SER A 726 -9.34 -22.75 -9.04
N ASN A 727 -8.98 -23.89 -9.62
CA ASN A 727 -8.54 -23.97 -11.01
C ASN A 727 -9.69 -23.70 -11.99
N ASN A 728 -9.46 -22.75 -12.90
CA ASN A 728 -10.36 -22.35 -13.98
C ASN A 728 -9.78 -22.81 -15.33
N VAL A 729 -10.62 -22.95 -16.35
CA VAL A 729 -10.14 -23.14 -17.73
C VAL A 729 -9.46 -21.85 -18.18
N SER A 730 -8.13 -21.85 -18.19
CA SER A 730 -7.31 -20.64 -18.18
C SER A 730 -6.01 -20.84 -18.94
N LEU A 731 -5.61 -19.84 -19.72
CA LEU A 731 -4.25 -19.79 -20.28
C LEU A 731 -3.24 -19.39 -19.23
N ALA A 732 -3.53 -18.40 -18.38
CA ALA A 732 -2.56 -17.85 -17.42
C ALA A 732 -2.12 -18.86 -16.35
N HIS A 733 -3.08 -19.41 -15.61
CA HIS A 733 -2.83 -20.27 -14.44
C HIS A 733 -3.46 -21.66 -14.55
N GLY A 734 -4.22 -21.93 -15.62
CA GLY A 734 -4.87 -23.22 -15.85
C GLY A 734 -4.16 -24.10 -16.87
N ASN A 735 -4.88 -25.15 -17.30
CA ASN A 735 -4.31 -26.21 -18.13
C ASN A 735 -3.97 -25.77 -19.57
N LEU A 736 -4.67 -24.78 -20.14
CA LEU A 736 -4.59 -24.47 -21.56
C LEU A 736 -3.16 -24.15 -22.03
N GLY A 737 -2.38 -23.44 -21.20
CA GLY A 737 -1.00 -23.10 -21.52
C GLY A 737 -0.05 -24.30 -21.43
N ILE A 738 -0.32 -25.20 -20.48
CA ILE A 738 0.44 -26.44 -20.28
C ILE A 738 0.13 -27.44 -21.39
N GLU A 739 -1.11 -27.53 -21.82
CA GLU A 739 -1.54 -28.33 -22.97
C GLU A 739 -0.77 -27.99 -24.24
N LEU A 740 -0.55 -26.69 -24.50
CA LEU A 740 0.28 -26.24 -25.62
C LEU A 740 1.73 -26.71 -25.47
N GLY A 741 2.29 -26.59 -24.27
CA GLY A 741 3.62 -27.10 -23.95
C GLY A 741 3.72 -28.62 -24.17
N LEU A 742 2.73 -29.38 -23.73
CA LEU A 742 2.67 -30.84 -23.90
C LEU A 742 2.59 -31.26 -25.36
N LEU A 743 1.77 -30.60 -26.19
CA LEU A 743 1.72 -30.93 -27.61
C LEU A 743 3.03 -30.58 -28.33
N TYR A 744 3.70 -29.49 -27.95
CA TYR A 744 5.03 -29.21 -28.49
C TYR A 744 6.05 -30.27 -28.06
N LEU A 745 6.03 -30.67 -26.79
CA LEU A 745 6.88 -31.76 -26.28
C LEU A 745 6.60 -33.07 -27.01
N ALA A 746 5.35 -33.39 -27.29
CA ALA A 746 4.96 -34.56 -28.05
C ALA A 746 5.61 -34.58 -29.45
N VAL A 747 5.61 -33.45 -30.15
CA VAL A 747 6.29 -33.30 -31.45
C VAL A 747 7.80 -33.41 -31.29
N ALA A 748 8.39 -32.63 -30.38
CA ALA A 748 9.83 -32.47 -30.27
C ALA A 748 10.54 -33.73 -29.75
N LEU A 749 9.87 -34.50 -28.88
CA LEU A 749 10.37 -35.76 -28.31
C LEU A 749 9.84 -37.00 -29.04
N ASN A 750 8.91 -36.83 -29.99
CA ASN A 750 8.15 -37.94 -30.60
C ASN A 750 7.51 -38.86 -29.53
N SER A 751 6.89 -38.26 -28.52
CA SER A 751 6.37 -38.95 -27.32
C SER A 751 4.86 -39.15 -27.38
N SER A 752 4.41 -40.40 -27.45
CA SER A 752 2.98 -40.75 -27.33
C SER A 752 2.45 -40.49 -25.92
N GLU A 753 3.29 -40.64 -24.89
CA GLU A 753 2.93 -40.36 -23.50
C GLU A 753 2.58 -38.88 -23.30
N ALA A 754 3.30 -37.97 -23.96
CA ALA A 754 2.96 -36.55 -23.94
C ALA A 754 1.60 -36.25 -24.60
N VAL A 755 1.24 -36.99 -25.66
CA VAL A 755 -0.10 -36.88 -26.29
C VAL A 755 -1.19 -37.40 -25.36
N GLU A 756 -0.95 -38.53 -24.67
CA GLU A 756 -1.89 -39.07 -23.68
C GLU A 756 -2.11 -38.10 -22.52
N LEU A 757 -1.04 -37.50 -22.01
CA LEU A 757 -1.11 -36.49 -20.96
C LEU A 757 -1.87 -35.24 -21.42
N PHE A 758 -1.66 -34.81 -22.66
CA PHE A 758 -2.46 -33.75 -23.28
C PHE A 758 -3.96 -34.11 -23.32
N TYR A 759 -4.32 -35.34 -23.69
CA TYR A 759 -5.74 -35.75 -23.70
C TYR A 759 -6.35 -35.73 -22.30
N GLN A 760 -5.64 -36.23 -21.29
CA GLN A 760 -6.08 -36.16 -19.89
C GLN A 760 -6.23 -34.71 -19.40
N ALA A 761 -5.35 -33.80 -19.82
CA ALA A 761 -5.45 -32.39 -19.48
C ALA A 761 -6.72 -31.76 -20.09
N THR A 762 -7.02 -32.03 -21.37
CA THR A 762 -8.23 -31.50 -22.03
C THR A 762 -9.56 -32.04 -21.46
N ASN A 763 -9.53 -33.19 -20.76
CA ASN A 763 -10.71 -33.69 -20.08
C ASN A 763 -11.16 -32.74 -18.96
N PHE A 764 -10.23 -32.04 -18.30
CA PHE A 764 -10.56 -31.01 -17.31
C PHE A 764 -11.44 -29.93 -17.94
N ASP A 765 -11.04 -29.41 -19.10
CA ASP A 765 -11.80 -28.37 -19.79
C ASP A 765 -13.21 -28.85 -20.18
N SER A 766 -13.32 -30.11 -20.58
CA SER A 766 -14.60 -30.73 -20.92
C SER A 766 -15.53 -30.84 -19.72
N HIS A 767 -15.00 -31.16 -18.54
CA HIS A 767 -15.77 -31.20 -17.28
C HIS A 767 -16.22 -29.83 -16.80
N GLN A 768 -15.47 -28.79 -17.14
CA GLN A 768 -15.81 -27.41 -16.79
C GLN A 768 -16.69 -26.73 -17.86
N LYS A 769 -17.03 -27.42 -18.95
CA LYS A 769 -17.78 -26.85 -20.07
C LYS A 769 -19.27 -26.75 -19.76
N LEU A 770 -19.85 -25.58 -20.03
CA LEU A 770 -21.27 -25.26 -19.91
C LEU A 770 -21.89 -25.01 -21.29
N SER A 771 -23.20 -24.81 -21.35
CA SER A 771 -23.90 -24.48 -22.61
C SER A 771 -23.51 -23.11 -23.18
N ASN A 772 -22.92 -22.25 -22.36
CA ASN A 772 -22.59 -20.86 -22.67
C ASN A 772 -21.17 -20.51 -22.21
N GLY A 773 -20.18 -21.42 -22.35
CA GLY A 773 -18.79 -21.16 -22.01
C GLY A 773 -18.19 -22.20 -21.05
N TRP A 774 -17.30 -21.75 -20.16
CA TRP A 774 -16.66 -22.56 -19.14
C TRP A 774 -16.84 -21.95 -17.75
N ILE A 775 -16.88 -22.80 -16.72
CA ILE A 775 -17.04 -22.39 -15.33
C ILE A 775 -15.91 -21.43 -14.91
N ASP A 776 -16.29 -20.28 -14.37
CA ASP A 776 -15.44 -19.40 -13.57
C ASP A 776 -15.78 -19.59 -12.09
N LYS A 777 -14.91 -20.29 -11.37
CA LYS A 777 -15.09 -20.64 -9.95
C LYS A 777 -15.07 -19.45 -9.00
N ARG A 778 -14.70 -18.25 -9.48
CA ARG A 778 -14.71 -17.02 -8.65
C ARG A 778 -16.13 -16.54 -8.37
N ASN A 779 -17.06 -16.80 -9.28
CA ASN A 779 -18.44 -16.31 -9.19
C ASN A 779 -19.49 -17.33 -9.66
N ASN A 780 -19.09 -18.57 -9.93
CA ASN A 780 -19.93 -19.66 -10.44
C ASN A 780 -20.72 -19.27 -11.72
N SER A 781 -20.10 -18.46 -12.58
CA SER A 781 -20.65 -18.05 -13.87
C SER A 781 -19.71 -18.44 -15.01
N THR A 782 -19.82 -17.80 -16.17
CA THR A 782 -18.92 -18.00 -17.32
C THR A 782 -18.26 -16.69 -17.69
N SER A 783 -17.01 -16.74 -18.17
CA SER A 783 -16.26 -15.54 -18.59
C SER A 783 -15.70 -15.65 -20.00
N ALA A 784 -15.60 -14.51 -20.68
CA ALA A 784 -14.92 -14.36 -21.97
C ALA A 784 -13.59 -13.61 -21.77
N ASN A 785 -12.72 -14.14 -20.91
CA ASN A 785 -11.40 -13.56 -20.63
C ASN A 785 -10.28 -14.47 -21.14
N TRP A 786 -9.11 -13.90 -21.44
CA TRP A 786 -7.92 -14.67 -21.78
C TRP A 786 -7.38 -15.40 -20.54
N CYS A 787 -7.37 -14.72 -19.39
CA CYS A 787 -6.93 -15.32 -18.15
C CYS A 787 -7.87 -16.40 -17.64
N HIS A 788 -9.19 -16.31 -17.88
CA HIS A 788 -10.17 -17.31 -17.45
C HIS A 788 -11.33 -17.37 -18.47
N GLY A 789 -11.51 -18.49 -19.14
CA GLY A 789 -12.65 -18.76 -20.02
C GLY A 789 -12.37 -18.64 -21.51
N SER A 790 -13.40 -18.26 -22.27
CA SER A 790 -13.48 -18.56 -23.71
C SER A 790 -12.40 -17.95 -24.57
N THR A 791 -11.90 -16.76 -24.25
CA THR A 791 -10.86 -16.10 -25.05
C THR A 791 -9.55 -16.86 -24.95
N GLY A 792 -9.24 -17.37 -23.75
CA GLY A 792 -8.10 -18.26 -23.54
C GLY A 792 -8.27 -19.58 -24.30
N VAL A 793 -9.47 -20.17 -24.22
CA VAL A 793 -9.79 -21.41 -24.96
C VAL A 793 -9.64 -21.20 -26.47
N LEU A 794 -10.21 -20.14 -27.04
CA LEU A 794 -10.15 -19.85 -28.47
C LEU A 794 -8.68 -19.74 -28.94
N ALA A 795 -7.86 -18.97 -28.23
CA ALA A 795 -6.44 -18.81 -28.57
C ALA A 795 -5.66 -20.14 -28.45
N ALA A 796 -5.91 -20.91 -27.39
CA ALA A 796 -5.28 -22.21 -27.19
C ALA A 796 -5.67 -23.20 -28.29
N ARG A 797 -6.97 -23.38 -28.56
CA ARG A 797 -7.46 -24.31 -29.59
C ARG A 797 -6.96 -23.94 -30.98
N LEU A 798 -6.91 -22.66 -31.33
CA LEU A 798 -6.32 -22.20 -32.59
C LEU A 798 -4.84 -22.62 -32.69
N ALA A 799 -4.02 -22.39 -31.66
CA ALA A 799 -2.63 -22.80 -31.66
C ALA A 799 -2.45 -24.32 -31.73
N GLN A 800 -3.26 -25.08 -31.00
CA GLN A 800 -3.24 -26.55 -31.00
C GLN A 800 -3.59 -27.11 -32.40
N LEU A 801 -4.63 -26.58 -33.03
CA LEU A 801 -5.05 -26.98 -34.38
C LEU A 801 -4.04 -26.57 -35.47
N GLN A 802 -3.38 -25.41 -35.32
CA GLN A 802 -2.29 -25.00 -36.20
C GLN A 802 -1.10 -25.96 -36.10
N LEU A 803 -0.75 -26.38 -34.88
CA LEU A 803 0.32 -27.36 -34.65
C LEU A 803 -0.04 -28.73 -35.24
N ASP A 804 -1.26 -29.21 -35.02
CA ASP A 804 -1.74 -30.47 -35.60
C ASP A 804 -1.82 -30.43 -37.13
N LYS A 805 -2.22 -29.29 -37.72
CA LYS A 805 -2.20 -29.13 -39.19
C LYS A 805 -0.79 -29.32 -39.76
N LYS A 806 0.26 -28.96 -39.01
CA LYS A 806 1.66 -29.07 -39.43
C LYS A 806 2.24 -30.46 -39.17
N PHE A 807 1.89 -31.10 -38.06
CA PHE A 807 2.58 -32.32 -37.58
C PHE A 807 1.70 -33.57 -37.48
N HIS A 808 0.38 -33.46 -37.63
CA HIS A 808 -0.58 -34.57 -37.56
C HIS A 808 -0.42 -35.45 -36.31
N ILE A 809 -0.46 -34.80 -35.14
CA ILE A 809 -0.10 -35.40 -33.84
C ILE A 809 -1.28 -35.84 -32.99
N ILE A 810 -2.50 -35.36 -33.29
CA ILE A 810 -3.69 -35.75 -32.54
C ILE A 810 -4.66 -36.59 -33.39
N SER A 811 -5.48 -37.40 -32.72
CA SER A 811 -6.50 -38.22 -33.37
C SER A 811 -7.57 -37.36 -34.06
N LYS A 812 -8.21 -37.91 -35.09
CA LYS A 812 -9.33 -37.23 -35.78
C LYS A 812 -10.46 -36.86 -34.82
N THR A 813 -10.78 -37.73 -33.86
CA THR A 813 -11.80 -37.48 -32.84
C THR A 813 -11.44 -36.28 -31.98
N LYS A 814 -10.22 -36.26 -31.42
CA LYS A 814 -9.76 -35.13 -30.60
C LYS A 814 -9.71 -33.84 -31.42
N ARG A 815 -9.27 -33.89 -32.68
CA ARG A 815 -9.30 -32.74 -33.58
C ARG A 815 -10.71 -32.15 -33.71
N SER A 816 -11.73 -32.98 -33.92
CA SER A 816 -13.12 -32.54 -33.99
C SER A 816 -13.63 -31.95 -32.67
N GLU A 817 -13.20 -32.48 -31.52
CA GLU A 817 -13.51 -31.90 -30.20
C GLU A 817 -12.91 -30.50 -30.05
N LEU A 818 -11.63 -30.31 -30.39
CA LEU A 818 -10.97 -28.99 -30.33
C LEU A 818 -11.61 -27.98 -31.30
N GLU A 819 -12.01 -28.42 -32.50
CA GLU A 819 -12.75 -27.57 -33.46
C GLU A 819 -14.14 -27.17 -32.91
N ALA A 820 -14.81 -28.06 -32.17
CA ALA A 820 -16.08 -27.75 -31.51
C ALA A 820 -15.89 -26.79 -30.32
N ASP A 821 -14.85 -26.96 -29.51
CA ASP A 821 -14.47 -26.02 -28.44
C ASP A 821 -14.16 -24.63 -29.00
N MET A 822 -13.38 -24.57 -30.09
CA MET A 822 -13.03 -23.32 -30.76
C MET A 822 -14.28 -22.55 -31.21
N LYS A 823 -15.22 -23.24 -31.87
CA LYS A 823 -16.49 -22.63 -32.30
C LYS A 823 -17.34 -22.17 -31.11
N HIS A 824 -17.42 -23.01 -30.06
CA HIS A 824 -18.16 -22.70 -28.85
C HIS A 824 -17.61 -21.45 -28.15
N ALA A 825 -16.29 -21.34 -28.03
CA ALA A 825 -15.62 -20.18 -27.48
C ALA A 825 -15.88 -18.92 -28.31
N ALA A 826 -15.75 -19.00 -29.64
CA ALA A 826 -16.03 -17.87 -30.52
C ALA A 826 -17.48 -17.37 -30.41
N SER A 827 -18.46 -18.28 -30.33
CA SER A 827 -19.87 -17.93 -30.13
C SER A 827 -20.10 -17.20 -28.81
N GLN A 828 -19.52 -17.68 -27.70
CA GLN A 828 -19.65 -17.01 -26.41
C GLN A 828 -19.00 -15.62 -26.43
N ILE A 829 -17.82 -15.47 -27.06
CA ILE A 829 -17.16 -14.16 -27.16
C ILE A 829 -18.02 -13.17 -27.96
N ILE A 830 -18.70 -13.61 -29.02
CA ILE A 830 -19.64 -12.75 -29.77
C ILE A 830 -20.85 -12.35 -28.91
N GLU A 831 -21.32 -13.25 -28.04
CA GLU A 831 -22.49 -13.01 -27.19
C GLU A 831 -22.21 -12.03 -26.04
N ILE A 832 -21.08 -12.16 -25.35
CA ILE A 832 -20.81 -11.39 -24.11
C ILE A 832 -19.50 -10.62 -24.12
N GLY A 833 -18.62 -10.88 -25.09
CA GLY A 833 -17.23 -10.42 -25.08
C GLY A 833 -17.01 -8.99 -25.55
N PHE A 834 -18.02 -8.34 -26.12
CA PHE A 834 -17.91 -6.95 -26.59
C PHE A 834 -18.37 -5.94 -25.54
N ASP A 835 -19.34 -6.29 -24.71
CA ASP A 835 -19.89 -5.43 -23.65
C ASP A 835 -19.17 -5.64 -22.30
N MET A 836 -17.86 -5.88 -22.38
CA MET A 836 -17.00 -6.05 -21.21
C MET A 836 -16.77 -4.72 -20.48
N THR A 837 -16.45 -4.85 -19.21
CA THR A 837 -16.21 -3.73 -18.30
C THR A 837 -14.80 -3.14 -18.38
N ASN A 838 -13.97 -3.65 -19.31
CA ASN A 838 -12.56 -3.29 -19.45
C ASN A 838 -12.13 -3.44 -20.92
N PHE A 839 -11.24 -2.59 -21.41
CA PHE A 839 -10.68 -2.61 -22.77
C PHE A 839 -9.33 -3.33 -22.87
N SER A 840 -8.84 -3.95 -21.81
CA SER A 840 -7.56 -4.68 -21.79
C SER A 840 -7.56 -5.96 -22.63
N ILE A 841 -6.38 -6.58 -22.80
CA ILE A 841 -6.24 -7.87 -23.50
C ILE A 841 -6.56 -9.05 -22.58
N CYS A 842 -6.13 -9.01 -21.32
CA CYS A 842 -6.24 -10.13 -20.39
C CYS A 842 -7.70 -10.49 -20.06
N HIS A 843 -8.52 -9.47 -19.82
CA HIS A 843 -9.91 -9.62 -19.39
C HIS A 843 -10.76 -8.45 -19.90
N GLY A 844 -10.65 -8.15 -21.18
CA GLY A 844 -11.35 -7.02 -21.78
C GLY A 844 -11.64 -7.19 -23.26
N THR A 845 -12.37 -6.21 -23.80
CA THR A 845 -12.85 -6.20 -25.19
C THR A 845 -11.70 -6.33 -26.20
N SER A 846 -10.54 -5.72 -25.96
CA SER A 846 -9.42 -5.81 -26.91
C SER A 846 -8.86 -7.21 -27.07
N GLY A 847 -8.84 -8.01 -26.00
CA GLY A 847 -8.40 -9.41 -26.06
C GLY A 847 -9.38 -10.28 -26.85
N ASN A 848 -10.67 -10.02 -26.67
CA ASN A 848 -11.75 -10.70 -27.37
C ASN A 848 -11.74 -10.40 -28.86
N LEU A 849 -11.62 -9.12 -29.22
CA LEU A 849 -11.49 -8.69 -30.61
C LEU A 849 -10.21 -9.24 -31.25
N LEU A 850 -9.10 -9.30 -30.50
CA LEU A 850 -7.84 -9.84 -30.99
C LEU A 850 -7.97 -11.35 -31.29
N ALA A 851 -8.51 -12.12 -30.35
CA ALA A 851 -8.72 -13.56 -30.53
C ALA A 851 -9.68 -13.87 -31.71
N LEU A 852 -10.76 -13.09 -31.86
CA LEU A 852 -11.68 -13.23 -32.98
C LEU A 852 -11.06 -12.80 -34.32
N SER A 853 -10.17 -11.80 -34.32
CA SER A 853 -9.40 -11.41 -35.53
C SER A 853 -8.54 -12.58 -36.01
N TYR A 854 -7.94 -13.34 -35.11
CA TYR A 854 -7.22 -14.57 -35.46
C TYR A 854 -8.15 -15.67 -35.93
N TYR A 855 -9.28 -15.87 -35.25
CA TYR A 855 -10.28 -16.84 -35.65
C TYR A 855 -10.82 -16.58 -37.07
N CYS A 856 -10.92 -15.32 -37.48
CA CYS A 856 -11.31 -14.91 -38.82
C CYS A 856 -10.45 -15.54 -39.92
N SER A 857 -9.15 -15.74 -39.66
CA SER A 857 -8.23 -16.43 -40.59
C SER A 857 -8.55 -17.92 -40.79
N TYR A 858 -9.25 -18.54 -39.84
CA TYR A 858 -9.69 -19.93 -39.90
C TYR A 858 -11.02 -20.10 -40.66
N LEU A 859 -11.79 -19.01 -40.82
CA LEU A 859 -13.08 -19.00 -41.50
C LEU A 859 -12.95 -18.80 -43.02
N SER A 860 -14.00 -19.18 -43.75
CA SER A 860 -14.09 -18.98 -45.21
C SER A 860 -15.52 -18.60 -45.63
N GLY A 861 -15.64 -17.92 -46.77
CA GLY A 861 -16.94 -17.51 -47.32
C GLY A 861 -17.72 -16.55 -46.41
N ASN A 862 -19.04 -16.73 -46.34
CA ASN A 862 -19.96 -15.81 -45.67
C ASN A 862 -19.68 -15.64 -44.16
N GLU A 863 -19.29 -16.73 -43.46
CA GLU A 863 -18.98 -16.67 -42.01
C GLU A 863 -17.83 -15.70 -41.73
N ARG A 864 -16.82 -15.68 -42.61
CA ARG A 864 -15.69 -14.77 -42.51
C ARG A 864 -16.13 -13.32 -42.72
N GLU A 865 -16.90 -13.05 -43.77
CA GLU A 865 -17.38 -11.70 -44.09
C GLU A 865 -18.30 -11.13 -42.99
N GLU A 866 -19.09 -11.98 -42.34
CA GLU A 866 -19.94 -11.59 -41.21
C GLU A 866 -19.09 -11.21 -39.99
N LEU A 867 -18.09 -12.03 -39.65
CA LEU A 867 -17.19 -11.73 -38.55
C LEU A 867 -16.34 -10.48 -38.80
N GLU A 868 -15.84 -10.27 -40.03
CA GLU A 868 -15.10 -9.04 -40.39
C GLU A 868 -15.94 -7.78 -40.17
N LYS A 869 -17.25 -7.83 -40.48
CA LYS A 869 -18.17 -6.70 -40.22
C LYS A 869 -18.37 -6.46 -38.73
N ILE A 870 -18.54 -7.51 -37.94
CA ILE A 870 -18.67 -7.41 -36.48
C ILE A 870 -17.40 -6.77 -35.89
N LEU A 871 -16.22 -7.27 -36.26
CA LEU A 871 -14.94 -6.74 -35.79
C LEU A 871 -14.78 -5.24 -36.13
N ASP A 872 -15.10 -4.83 -37.36
CA ASP A 872 -15.01 -3.43 -37.78
C ASP A 872 -15.97 -2.52 -36.99
N ILE A 873 -17.18 -2.98 -36.67
CA ILE A 873 -18.14 -2.24 -35.85
C ILE A 873 -17.61 -2.10 -34.41
N GLU A 874 -17.16 -3.19 -33.81
CA GLU A 874 -16.77 -3.21 -32.40
C GLU A 874 -15.45 -2.48 -32.14
N TYR A 875 -14.45 -2.59 -33.03
CA TYR A 875 -13.24 -1.75 -32.93
C TYR A 875 -13.59 -0.26 -33.02
N ARG A 876 -14.50 0.13 -33.93
CA ARG A 876 -14.93 1.54 -34.03
C ARG A 876 -15.72 2.01 -32.82
N LYS A 877 -16.59 1.17 -32.26
CA LYS A 877 -17.33 1.44 -31.00
C LYS A 877 -16.34 1.69 -29.85
N LEU A 878 -15.38 0.79 -29.67
CA LEU A 878 -14.34 0.89 -28.64
C LEU A 878 -13.55 2.20 -28.75
N HIS A 879 -13.07 2.54 -29.96
CA HIS A 879 -12.29 3.77 -30.17
C HIS A 879 -13.12 5.05 -30.06
N SER A 880 -14.36 5.03 -30.55
CA SER A 880 -15.28 6.18 -30.40
C SER A 880 -15.58 6.46 -28.94
N PHE A 881 -15.88 5.43 -28.16
CA PHE A 881 -16.11 5.58 -26.73
C PHE A 881 -14.83 6.05 -26.00
N GLY A 882 -13.69 5.42 -26.29
CA GLY A 882 -12.41 5.76 -25.69
C GLY A 882 -11.99 7.22 -25.89
N LEU A 883 -12.28 7.78 -27.06
CA LEU A 883 -12.01 9.18 -27.38
C LEU A 883 -12.98 10.17 -26.72
N GLU A 884 -14.24 9.78 -26.54
CA GLU A 884 -15.28 10.66 -25.99
C GLU A 884 -15.34 10.64 -24.46
N ASN A 885 -15.21 9.45 -23.87
CA ASN A 885 -15.45 9.19 -22.44
C ASN A 885 -14.19 8.71 -21.69
N GLY A 886 -13.11 8.43 -22.40
CA GLY A 886 -11.87 7.88 -21.84
C GLY A 886 -11.74 6.37 -22.05
N TRP A 887 -10.49 5.90 -22.01
CA TRP A 887 -10.16 4.49 -22.23
C TRP A 887 -10.44 3.69 -20.95
N MET A 888 -11.37 2.73 -21.02
CA MET A 888 -11.74 1.85 -19.91
C MET A 888 -10.67 0.78 -19.63
N CYS A 889 -9.44 1.20 -19.39
CA CYS A 889 -8.42 0.36 -18.77
C CYS A 889 -8.33 0.78 -17.32
N SER A 890 -8.35 -0.19 -16.40
CA SER A 890 -8.39 0.07 -14.97
C SER A 890 -9.77 0.60 -14.52
N PHE A 891 -9.87 1.88 -14.10
CA PHE A 891 -10.81 2.26 -13.03
C PHE A 891 -11.27 3.71 -13.06
N ASN A 892 -11.36 4.32 -14.25
CA ASN A 892 -11.88 5.69 -14.46
C ASN A 892 -11.11 6.77 -13.68
N THR A 893 -9.80 6.59 -13.50
CA THR A 893 -8.93 7.57 -12.85
C THR A 893 -8.16 8.39 -13.90
N LYS A 894 -7.57 9.52 -13.49
CA LYS A 894 -6.63 10.27 -14.36
C LYS A 894 -5.32 9.53 -14.64
N TYR A 895 -5.01 8.48 -13.87
CA TYR A 895 -3.81 7.67 -14.05
C TYR A 895 -4.08 6.49 -14.98
N ASN A 896 -3.20 6.34 -15.96
CA ASN A 896 -3.33 5.30 -16.98
C ASN A 896 -2.60 4.02 -16.56
N VAL A 897 -3.11 2.89 -17.05
CA VAL A 897 -2.36 1.62 -17.08
C VAL A 897 -1.68 1.49 -18.42
N TYR A 898 -0.38 1.23 -18.41
CA TYR A 898 0.43 1.21 -19.63
C TYR A 898 0.80 -0.20 -20.10
N GLY A 899 0.60 -1.23 -19.27
CA GLY A 899 0.90 -2.62 -19.61
C GLY A 899 0.11 -3.15 -20.79
N ILE A 900 0.65 -4.15 -21.51
CA ILE A 900 0.02 -4.67 -22.74
C ILE A 900 -1.17 -5.57 -22.42
N MET A 901 -1.12 -6.32 -21.32
CA MET A 901 -2.19 -7.24 -20.95
C MET A 901 -3.33 -6.54 -20.21
N ASN A 902 -3.05 -5.47 -19.47
CA ASN A 902 -4.01 -4.79 -18.59
C ASN A 902 -4.32 -3.33 -18.97
N GLY A 903 -3.61 -2.73 -19.92
CA GLY A 903 -3.62 -1.28 -20.15
C GLY A 903 -3.75 -0.83 -21.61
N LEU A 904 -3.46 0.46 -21.80
CA LEU A 904 -3.60 1.19 -23.06
C LEU A 904 -2.81 0.58 -24.22
N SER A 905 -1.62 0.03 -23.93
CA SER A 905 -0.79 -0.56 -24.98
C SER A 905 -1.38 -1.85 -25.54
N GLY A 906 -2.26 -2.54 -24.78
CA GLY A 906 -3.05 -3.65 -25.29
C GLY A 906 -4.07 -3.24 -26.35
N ILE A 907 -4.71 -2.09 -26.18
CA ILE A 907 -5.63 -1.52 -27.19
C ILE A 907 -4.86 -1.19 -28.47
N LEU A 908 -3.69 -0.56 -28.33
CA LEU A 908 -2.81 -0.27 -29.47
C LEU A 908 -2.42 -1.53 -30.23
N TYR A 909 -1.93 -2.55 -29.51
CA TYR A 909 -1.48 -3.80 -30.10
C TYR A 909 -2.63 -4.51 -30.83
N SER A 910 -3.77 -4.68 -30.18
CA SER A 910 -4.96 -5.33 -30.75
C SER A 910 -5.43 -4.61 -32.02
N THR A 911 -5.55 -3.28 -31.97
CA THR A 911 -6.00 -2.48 -33.13
C THR A 911 -5.01 -2.54 -34.28
N ALA A 912 -3.70 -2.51 -33.99
CA ALA A 912 -2.66 -2.57 -35.01
C ALA A 912 -2.65 -3.91 -35.75
N LYS A 913 -2.81 -5.03 -35.02
CA LYS A 913 -2.93 -6.38 -35.61
C LYS A 913 -4.15 -6.48 -36.52
N TYR A 914 -5.30 -5.97 -36.07
CA TYR A 914 -6.52 -5.91 -36.88
C TYR A 914 -6.32 -5.12 -38.18
N LEU A 915 -5.77 -3.90 -38.11
CA LEU A 915 -5.54 -3.05 -39.29
C LEU A 915 -4.56 -3.67 -40.29
N LYS A 916 -3.56 -4.41 -39.80
CA LYS A 916 -2.58 -5.11 -40.64
C LYS A 916 -3.11 -6.43 -41.21
N LYS A 917 -4.28 -6.90 -40.76
CA LYS A 917 -4.81 -8.24 -41.05
C LYS A 917 -3.80 -9.34 -40.71
N ASP A 918 -3.11 -9.16 -39.59
CA ASP A 918 -2.10 -10.10 -39.09
C ASP A 918 -2.79 -11.32 -38.45
N ASP A 919 -2.38 -12.52 -38.87
CA ASP A 919 -2.95 -13.80 -38.45
C ASP A 919 -2.12 -14.51 -37.36
N SER A 920 -1.06 -13.88 -36.86
CA SER A 920 -0.21 -14.42 -35.78
C SER A 920 -0.88 -14.24 -34.42
N LEU A 921 -1.03 -15.34 -33.66
CA LEU A 921 -1.57 -15.36 -32.28
C LEU A 921 -0.75 -14.55 -31.24
N ASP A 922 0.24 -13.79 -31.69
CA ASP A 922 1.28 -13.14 -30.90
C ASP A 922 0.71 -12.37 -29.69
N ILE A 923 1.49 -12.34 -28.60
CA ILE A 923 1.11 -11.97 -27.21
C ILE A 923 0.03 -12.85 -26.57
N LEU A 924 -1.04 -13.27 -27.26
CA LEU A 924 -2.01 -14.22 -26.70
C LEU A 924 -1.40 -15.62 -26.54
N ILE A 925 -0.57 -16.03 -27.50
CA ILE A 925 0.30 -17.20 -27.46
C ILE A 925 1.75 -16.73 -27.71
N PRO A 926 2.66 -16.86 -26.73
CA PRO A 926 4.04 -16.35 -26.80
C PRO A 926 4.78 -16.73 -28.07
N THR A 927 5.57 -15.84 -28.66
CA THR A 927 6.53 -16.20 -29.73
C THR A 927 7.77 -15.33 -29.61
N LEU A 928 8.95 -15.93 -29.75
CA LEU A 928 10.22 -15.22 -29.74
C LEU A 928 10.53 -14.56 -31.08
#